data_AF-A0A7X0LMI9-F1
#
_entry.id   AF-A0A7X0LMI9-F1
#
_cell.length_a   1.000
_cell.length_b   1.000
_cell.length_c   1.000
_cell.angle_alpha   90.00
_cell.angle_beta   90.00
_cell.angle_gamma   90.00
#
_symmetry.space_group_name_H-M   'P 1'
#
loop_
_entity.id
_entity.type
_entity.pdbx_description
1 polymer ?
#
loop_
_entity_poly.entity_id
_entity_poly.type
_entity_poly.pdbx_seq_one_letter_code
_entity_poly.pdbx_strand_id
1 'polypeptide(L)'
;MSLRRTASPVRQFFLTAIIAAVLLASFASTHASAQLASDEVTGEQLVADMLLRLAMQTLSDPRNTGEELREDQLAQSQVMMDLALELSPDDADLWAKQIYLAELVGDSSAVLTALRRYVELKPEHDAFRLRLTLAELSEVETLDGRLAILEDKLAEARTFDYSDAYVSRLASAAASIAREIGNNDAFLKNLKTAVRADSANGEAAMLTYELALERGAKPLNIGAAAINLVRARPLDSDSRLLLADALYNLGVYDRAVRQFEVAAELPRGTPIPPSVWSTWSSSLIASGQTREAEDFIEQVEQELARPAEEGGAEAALPLELELHRRILHGDTEPGQAALKSVMDQLQARIDAGDNEAKLELAWITALFGEDTEPVGPMLEGQDRNDPRYIRATGFMFMREGAERWARNAFEQVSETDPISAYGLALLMGRDDAGRARFVRSVVHDHPGTLGGLLAASMLHELRRDVMPGPNGKAVVDAMNRLPIALWRFDIDRNPWVSMRANFDSSRSQFLETIDAELIVQNGLDIPLPIDPAVGLGNQAYISLSGFIAGQSIGQFPPMIIDMRGRLTLNPRERLITDIRIDRSIFGLFLTRSTPTTLTYNTTFTTDPRFLPNGALVPGTLGGIDTVRSLQAFVPAMAAENLTKWASDVASGVGLPRYVGLNRLARAGDALAPSAQVDRELSQLCIETLKTAYETSGPVDQAWILLMLTPDANNSQFQSILDEAKRSESDLVQVAFLSAHASGPDDTALTTAIRDGSPRVQRFAQGLQEFLRLPPAEAPAAP
;
A
#
# COMPACT_ATOMS: atom_id res chain seq x y z
N MET A 1 4.10 -51.16 34.91
CA MET A 1 2.67 -50.79 35.05
C MET A 1 2.26 -49.98 33.84
N SER A 2 1.69 -50.64 32.82
CA SER A 2 1.24 -49.99 31.58
C SER A 2 -0.28 -49.74 31.66
N LEU A 3 -0.69 -48.50 31.85
CA LEU A 3 -2.10 -48.11 31.75
C LEU A 3 -2.44 -47.79 30.29
N ARG A 4 -2.86 -48.82 29.55
CA ARG A 4 -3.57 -48.64 28.27
C ARG A 4 -4.95 -48.05 28.56
N ARG A 5 -5.11 -46.74 28.37
CA ARG A 5 -6.43 -46.10 28.30
C ARG A 5 -7.07 -46.46 26.97
N THR A 6 -8.00 -47.41 27.00
CA THR A 6 -8.94 -47.66 25.90
C THR A 6 -9.83 -46.44 25.73
N ALA A 7 -9.59 -45.65 24.69
CA ALA A 7 -10.52 -44.59 24.29
C ALA A 7 -11.86 -45.23 23.94
N SER A 8 -12.97 -44.69 24.47
CA SER A 8 -14.29 -45.28 24.21
C SER A 8 -14.66 -45.09 22.73
N PRO A 9 -15.28 -46.09 22.08
CA PRO A 9 -15.66 -46.03 20.67
C PRO A 9 -16.60 -44.85 20.35
N VAL A 10 -17.31 -44.33 21.35
CA VAL A 10 -18.18 -43.15 21.23
C VAL A 10 -17.38 -41.88 20.92
N ARG A 11 -16.19 -41.69 21.51
CA ARG A 11 -15.35 -40.52 21.22
C ARG A 11 -14.75 -40.55 19.82
N GLN A 12 -14.37 -41.73 19.31
CA GLN A 12 -13.92 -41.87 17.93
C GLN A 12 -15.06 -41.59 16.95
N PHE A 13 -16.27 -42.09 17.21
CA PHE A 13 -17.42 -41.85 16.34
C PHE A 13 -17.78 -40.35 16.24
N PHE A 14 -17.80 -39.62 17.37
CA PHE A 14 -18.05 -38.18 17.38
C PHE A 14 -16.96 -37.37 16.66
N LEU A 15 -15.68 -37.71 16.84
CA LEU A 15 -14.58 -37.03 16.17
C LEU A 15 -14.65 -37.25 14.64
N THR A 16 -14.97 -38.48 14.21
CA THR A 16 -15.10 -38.82 12.79
C THR A 16 -16.30 -38.13 12.15
N ALA A 17 -17.43 -38.03 12.88
CA ALA A 17 -18.61 -37.31 12.42
C ALA A 17 -18.39 -35.80 12.30
N ILE A 18 -17.65 -35.19 13.24
CA ILE A 18 -17.29 -33.76 13.18
C ILE A 18 -16.34 -33.50 12.00
N ILE A 19 -15.33 -34.35 11.79
CA ILE A 19 -14.41 -34.22 10.64
C ILE A 19 -15.19 -34.37 9.32
N ALA A 20 -16.11 -35.34 9.23
CA ALA A 20 -16.94 -35.54 8.06
C ALA A 20 -17.90 -34.37 7.81
N ALA A 21 -18.50 -33.79 8.86
CA ALA A 21 -19.39 -32.63 8.75
C ALA A 21 -18.63 -31.36 8.35
N VAL A 22 -17.42 -31.15 8.87
CA VAL A 22 -16.55 -30.03 8.48
C VAL A 22 -16.10 -30.20 7.03
N LEU A 23 -15.72 -31.41 6.60
CA LEU A 23 -15.39 -31.68 5.21
C LEU A 23 -16.60 -31.48 4.29
N LEU A 24 -17.78 -32.02 4.64
CA LEU A 24 -19.01 -31.85 3.86
C LEU A 24 -19.46 -30.39 3.78
N ALA A 25 -19.34 -29.61 4.86
CA ALA A 25 -19.63 -28.18 4.84
C ALA A 25 -18.64 -27.40 3.97
N SER A 26 -17.35 -27.77 3.99
CA SER A 26 -16.33 -27.14 3.14
C SER A 26 -16.49 -27.49 1.66
N PHE A 27 -16.97 -28.69 1.35
CA PHE A 27 -17.28 -29.13 -0.02
C PHE A 27 -18.63 -28.58 -0.52
N ALA A 28 -19.61 -28.36 0.37
CA ALA A 28 -20.91 -27.82 0.00
C ALA A 28 -20.85 -26.31 -0.31
N SER A 29 -20.04 -25.53 0.39
CA SER A 29 -19.85 -24.10 0.07
C SER A 29 -19.02 -23.89 -1.19
N THR A 30 -18.11 -24.81 -1.54
CA THR A 30 -17.40 -24.76 -2.84
C THR A 30 -18.28 -25.24 -4.00
N HIS A 31 -19.17 -26.23 -3.80
CA HIS A 31 -20.11 -26.66 -4.85
C HIS A 31 -21.32 -25.75 -5.03
N ALA A 32 -21.80 -25.05 -3.99
CA ALA A 32 -22.89 -24.09 -4.13
C ALA A 32 -22.48 -22.87 -4.95
N SER A 33 -21.21 -22.45 -4.88
CA SER A 33 -20.66 -21.39 -5.74
C SER A 33 -20.38 -21.86 -7.17
N ALA A 34 -19.91 -23.10 -7.35
CA ALA A 34 -19.66 -23.67 -8.68
C ALA A 34 -20.94 -24.09 -9.45
N GLN A 35 -22.10 -24.03 -8.80
CA GLN A 35 -23.41 -24.36 -9.37
C GLN A 35 -24.38 -23.16 -9.36
N LEU A 36 -23.92 -21.98 -8.91
CA LEU A 36 -24.42 -20.72 -9.46
C LEU A 36 -24.17 -20.80 -10.96
N ALA A 37 -25.23 -20.55 -11.72
CA ALA A 37 -25.33 -20.84 -13.14
C ALA A 37 -24.01 -20.52 -13.88
N SER A 38 -23.60 -21.38 -14.81
CA SER A 38 -22.85 -20.88 -15.96
C SER A 38 -23.79 -19.88 -16.65
N ASP A 39 -23.84 -18.66 -16.14
CA ASP A 39 -24.67 -17.60 -16.68
C ASP A 39 -24.26 -17.51 -18.13
N GLU A 40 -25.20 -17.86 -19.00
CA GLU A 40 -24.95 -17.95 -20.41
C GLU A 40 -24.54 -16.54 -20.85
N VAL A 41 -23.28 -16.39 -21.26
CA VAL A 41 -22.72 -15.09 -21.65
C VAL A 41 -23.64 -14.45 -22.69
N THR A 42 -24.28 -13.35 -22.30
CA THR A 42 -25.29 -12.67 -23.13
C THR A 42 -24.62 -11.74 -24.12
N GLY A 43 -25.38 -11.33 -25.14
CA GLY A 43 -24.91 -10.32 -26.09
C GLY A 43 -24.64 -8.98 -25.46
N GLU A 44 -25.52 -8.57 -24.55
CA GLU A 44 -25.40 -7.37 -23.76
C GLU A 44 -24.08 -7.36 -22.98
N GLN A 45 -23.75 -8.48 -22.32
CA GLN A 45 -22.51 -8.60 -21.56
C GLN A 45 -21.27 -8.54 -22.47
N LEU A 46 -21.30 -9.19 -23.64
CA LEU A 46 -20.18 -9.12 -24.61
C LEU A 46 -19.94 -7.70 -25.13
N VAL A 47 -21.01 -6.98 -25.45
CA VAL A 47 -20.92 -5.58 -25.92
C VAL A 47 -20.47 -4.67 -24.78
N ALA A 48 -21.01 -4.84 -23.56
CA ALA A 48 -20.58 -4.10 -22.38
C ALA A 48 -19.08 -4.31 -22.09
N ASP A 49 -18.61 -5.56 -22.13
CA ASP A 49 -17.20 -5.92 -21.96
C ASP A 49 -16.31 -5.30 -23.05
N MET A 50 -16.79 -5.23 -24.29
CA MET A 50 -16.06 -4.59 -25.38
C MET A 50 -15.95 -3.07 -25.18
N LEU A 51 -17.06 -2.41 -24.80
CA LEU A 51 -17.07 -0.97 -24.50
C LEU A 51 -16.15 -0.64 -23.32
N LEU A 52 -16.16 -1.46 -22.27
CA LEU A 52 -15.21 -1.37 -21.17
C LEU A 52 -13.76 -1.44 -21.68
N ARG A 53 -13.43 -2.45 -22.49
CA ARG A 53 -12.06 -2.62 -23.03
C ARG A 53 -11.64 -1.41 -23.86
N LEU A 54 -12.53 -0.84 -24.66
CA LEU A 54 -12.27 0.36 -25.45
C LEU A 54 -12.08 1.59 -24.55
N ALA A 55 -12.91 1.76 -23.52
CA ALA A 55 -12.73 2.83 -22.53
C ALA A 55 -11.37 2.73 -21.84
N MET A 56 -11.00 1.54 -21.36
CA MET A 56 -9.69 1.32 -20.73
C MET A 56 -8.53 1.53 -21.70
N GLN A 57 -8.69 1.16 -22.98
CA GLN A 57 -7.71 1.45 -24.03
C GLN A 57 -7.55 2.97 -24.22
N THR A 58 -8.65 3.71 -24.27
CA THR A 58 -8.64 5.18 -24.42
C THR A 58 -7.93 5.86 -23.24
N LEU A 59 -8.16 5.38 -22.01
CA LEU A 59 -7.47 5.88 -20.81
C LEU A 59 -5.97 5.53 -20.78
N SER A 60 -5.58 4.42 -21.43
CA SER A 60 -4.20 3.92 -21.46
C SER A 60 -3.42 4.34 -22.71
N ASP A 61 -3.92 5.29 -23.50
CA ASP A 61 -3.29 5.67 -24.77
C ASP A 61 -1.86 6.23 -24.52
N PRO A 62 -0.82 5.65 -25.16
CA PRO A 62 0.57 6.02 -24.93
C PRO A 62 0.93 7.44 -25.40
N ARG A 63 0.07 8.10 -26.20
CA ARG A 63 0.24 9.52 -26.55
C ARG A 63 -0.01 10.43 -25.36
N ASN A 64 -0.60 9.91 -24.28
CA ASN A 64 -0.64 10.64 -23.03
C ASN A 64 0.76 10.65 -22.41
N THR A 65 1.52 11.69 -22.72
CA THR A 65 2.86 11.95 -22.16
C THR A 65 2.82 12.76 -20.88
N GLY A 66 1.64 13.27 -20.49
CA GLY A 66 1.42 13.99 -19.25
C GLY A 66 1.07 13.07 -18.09
N GLU A 67 1.29 13.58 -16.86
CA GLU A 67 0.85 12.91 -15.63
C GLU A 67 -0.69 12.93 -15.49
N GLU A 68 -1.36 13.89 -16.14
CA GLU A 68 -2.81 14.06 -16.12
C GLU A 68 -3.48 13.46 -17.35
N LEU A 69 -4.67 12.88 -17.18
CA LEU A 69 -5.50 12.39 -18.28
C LEU A 69 -6.15 13.57 -18.99
N ARG A 70 -6.22 13.52 -20.33
CA ARG A 70 -6.84 14.58 -21.11
C ARG A 70 -8.37 14.52 -21.04
N GLU A 71 -9.01 15.68 -21.12
CA GLU A 71 -10.48 15.79 -21.10
C GLU A 71 -11.16 14.97 -22.22
N ASP A 72 -10.56 14.88 -23.41
CA ASP A 72 -11.07 14.09 -24.53
C ASP A 72 -11.14 12.59 -24.22
N GLN A 73 -10.15 12.06 -23.49
CA GLN A 73 -10.07 10.65 -23.10
C GLN A 73 -11.11 10.33 -22.04
N LEU A 74 -11.25 11.22 -21.04
CA LEU A 74 -12.23 11.08 -19.97
C LEU A 74 -13.66 11.11 -20.54
N ALA A 75 -13.96 12.06 -21.43
CA ALA A 75 -15.27 12.20 -22.06
C ALA A 75 -15.68 10.95 -22.87
N GLN A 76 -14.77 10.43 -23.70
CA GLN A 76 -15.01 9.20 -24.47
C GLN A 76 -15.22 7.98 -23.57
N SER A 77 -14.35 7.83 -22.56
CA SER A 77 -14.39 6.70 -21.62
C SER A 77 -15.67 6.70 -20.79
N GLN A 78 -16.14 7.88 -20.38
CA GLN A 78 -17.39 8.04 -19.63
C GLN A 78 -18.59 7.59 -20.45
N VAL A 79 -18.70 8.02 -21.71
CA VAL A 79 -19.81 7.61 -22.58
C VAL A 79 -19.81 6.10 -22.82
N MET A 80 -18.64 5.50 -23.06
CA MET A 80 -18.54 4.04 -23.24
C MET A 80 -18.89 3.27 -21.96
N MET A 81 -18.47 3.78 -20.79
CA MET A 81 -18.78 3.15 -19.50
C MET A 81 -20.26 3.26 -19.15
N ASP A 82 -20.89 4.42 -19.40
CA ASP A 82 -22.33 4.62 -19.20
C ASP A 82 -23.14 3.64 -20.05
N LEU A 83 -22.78 3.47 -21.33
CA LEU A 83 -23.43 2.49 -22.22
C LEU A 83 -23.19 1.04 -21.77
N ALA A 84 -21.98 0.71 -21.29
CA ALA A 84 -21.69 -0.61 -20.75
C ALA A 84 -22.55 -0.93 -19.51
N LEU A 85 -22.74 0.06 -18.61
CA LEU A 85 -23.57 -0.07 -17.42
C LEU A 85 -25.07 -0.15 -17.74
N GLU A 86 -25.54 0.50 -18.81
CA GLU A 86 -26.93 0.33 -19.28
C GLU A 86 -27.19 -1.10 -19.77
N LEU A 87 -26.19 -1.72 -20.40
CA LEU A 87 -26.27 -3.10 -20.89
C LEU A 87 -26.11 -4.14 -19.77
N SER A 88 -25.35 -3.83 -18.71
CA SER A 88 -25.06 -4.75 -17.61
C SER A 88 -25.11 -4.04 -16.25
N PRO A 89 -26.30 -3.60 -15.79
CA PRO A 89 -26.46 -2.76 -14.60
C PRO A 89 -26.20 -3.49 -13.27
N ASP A 90 -26.16 -4.82 -13.29
CA ASP A 90 -25.88 -5.67 -12.12
C ASP A 90 -24.41 -6.13 -12.06
N ASP A 91 -23.57 -5.63 -12.97
CA ASP A 91 -22.14 -5.96 -13.00
C ASP A 91 -21.35 -5.08 -12.02
N ALA A 92 -20.96 -5.66 -10.89
CA ALA A 92 -20.22 -4.95 -9.86
C ALA A 92 -18.84 -4.43 -10.35
N ASP A 93 -18.17 -5.12 -11.26
CA ASP A 93 -16.85 -4.67 -11.74
C ASP A 93 -16.98 -3.41 -12.60
N LEU A 94 -18.02 -3.32 -13.43
CA LEU A 94 -18.30 -2.11 -14.21
C LEU A 94 -18.54 -0.92 -13.27
N TRP A 95 -19.32 -1.12 -12.19
CA TRP A 95 -19.51 -0.08 -11.18
C TRP A 95 -18.21 0.29 -10.46
N ALA A 96 -17.33 -0.68 -10.17
CA ALA A 96 -16.00 -0.38 -9.61
C ALA A 96 -15.13 0.46 -10.57
N LYS A 97 -15.17 0.17 -11.87
CA LYS A 97 -14.47 0.98 -12.88
C LYS A 97 -15.10 2.36 -13.07
N GLN A 98 -16.41 2.49 -12.90
CA GLN A 98 -17.09 3.78 -12.91
C GLN A 98 -16.72 4.64 -11.69
N ILE A 99 -16.56 4.05 -10.50
CA ILE A 99 -16.03 4.76 -9.32
C ILE A 99 -14.65 5.34 -9.67
N TYR A 100 -13.74 4.51 -10.20
CA TYR A 100 -12.40 4.96 -10.58
C TYR A 100 -12.44 6.09 -11.62
N LEU A 101 -13.27 5.96 -12.65
CA LEU A 101 -13.42 7.00 -13.68
C LEU A 101 -13.98 8.31 -13.11
N ALA A 102 -14.99 8.23 -12.24
CA ALA A 102 -15.57 9.41 -11.59
C ALA A 102 -14.57 10.12 -10.67
N GLU A 103 -13.68 9.37 -10.00
CA GLU A 103 -12.59 9.94 -9.21
C GLU A 103 -11.56 10.66 -10.07
N LEU A 104 -11.20 10.10 -11.23
CA LEU A 104 -10.29 10.74 -12.19
C LEU A 104 -10.87 12.06 -12.74
N VAL A 105 -12.20 12.13 -12.92
CA VAL A 105 -12.91 13.33 -13.36
C VAL A 105 -13.12 14.34 -12.21
N GLY A 106 -13.02 13.90 -10.96
CA GLY A 106 -13.35 14.71 -9.79
C GLY A 106 -14.85 14.91 -9.55
N ASP A 107 -15.71 14.08 -10.16
CA ASP A 107 -17.17 14.16 -9.97
C ASP A 107 -17.61 13.40 -8.71
N SER A 108 -17.65 14.10 -7.60
CA SER A 108 -18.04 13.54 -6.29
C SER A 108 -19.46 12.96 -6.28
N SER A 109 -20.37 13.52 -7.10
CA SER A 109 -21.76 13.05 -7.18
C SER A 109 -21.87 11.71 -7.93
N ALA A 110 -21.10 11.54 -9.00
CA ALA A 110 -20.98 10.29 -9.71
C ALA A 110 -20.28 9.22 -8.87
N VAL A 111 -19.23 9.59 -8.12
CA VAL A 111 -18.58 8.69 -7.15
C VAL A 111 -19.57 8.16 -6.12
N LEU A 112 -20.37 9.03 -5.49
CA LEU A 112 -21.40 8.63 -4.53
C LEU A 112 -22.46 7.70 -5.14
N THR A 113 -22.93 8.02 -6.35
CA THR A 113 -23.93 7.21 -7.06
C THR A 113 -23.39 5.82 -7.37
N ALA A 114 -22.18 5.73 -7.91
CA ALA A 114 -21.54 4.46 -8.24
C ALA A 114 -21.18 3.65 -6.99
N LEU A 115 -20.74 4.30 -5.90
CA LEU A 115 -20.48 3.65 -4.61
C LEU A 115 -21.75 3.02 -4.01
N ARG A 116 -22.88 3.73 -4.02
CA ARG A 116 -24.16 3.18 -3.55
C ARG A 116 -24.53 1.91 -4.31
N ARG A 117 -24.49 2.01 -5.64
CA ARG A 117 -24.84 0.87 -6.50
C ARG A 117 -23.88 -0.31 -6.34
N TYR A 118 -22.59 -0.05 -6.20
CA TYR A 118 -21.61 -1.09 -5.93
C TYR A 118 -21.85 -1.79 -4.58
N VAL A 119 -22.09 -1.02 -3.51
CA VAL A 119 -22.34 -1.56 -2.16
C VAL A 119 -23.67 -2.32 -2.09
N GLU A 120 -24.67 -1.96 -2.90
CA GLU A 120 -25.89 -2.75 -3.08
C GLU A 120 -25.60 -4.12 -3.71
N LEU A 121 -24.74 -4.18 -4.72
CA LEU A 121 -24.37 -5.41 -5.42
C LEU A 121 -23.39 -6.29 -4.63
N LYS A 122 -22.52 -5.68 -3.83
CA LYS A 122 -21.47 -6.33 -3.03
C LYS A 122 -21.49 -5.83 -1.56
N PRO A 123 -22.54 -6.17 -0.79
CA PRO A 123 -22.70 -5.70 0.58
C PRO A 123 -21.62 -6.21 1.56
N GLU A 124 -20.88 -7.25 1.20
CA GLU A 124 -19.76 -7.80 1.98
C GLU A 124 -18.45 -7.02 1.81
N HIS A 125 -18.39 -6.06 0.87
CA HIS A 125 -17.20 -5.26 0.58
C HIS A 125 -17.09 -4.04 1.51
N ASP A 126 -16.61 -4.28 2.72
CA ASP A 126 -16.53 -3.30 3.80
C ASP A 126 -15.75 -2.04 3.45
N ALA A 127 -14.68 -2.12 2.64
CA ALA A 127 -13.89 -0.93 2.33
C ALA A 127 -14.64 0.02 1.38
N PHE A 128 -15.43 -0.51 0.44
CA PHE A 128 -16.32 0.32 -0.39
C PHE A 128 -17.47 0.91 0.43
N ARG A 129 -18.02 0.16 1.39
CA ARG A 129 -19.02 0.69 2.33
C ARG A 129 -18.45 1.81 3.21
N LEU A 130 -17.21 1.66 3.67
CA LEU A 130 -16.52 2.72 4.42
C LEU A 130 -16.31 3.96 3.55
N ARG A 131 -15.82 3.80 2.32
CA ARG A 131 -15.68 4.91 1.36
C ARG A 131 -17.00 5.62 1.12
N LEU A 132 -18.10 4.89 0.89
CA LEU A 132 -19.43 5.46 0.77
C LEU A 132 -19.81 6.28 2.01
N THR A 133 -19.60 5.71 3.20
CA THR A 133 -19.91 6.41 4.45
C THR A 133 -19.10 7.70 4.60
N LEU A 134 -17.80 7.67 4.32
CA LEU A 134 -16.94 8.84 4.41
C LEU A 134 -17.30 9.92 3.37
N ALA A 135 -17.67 9.52 2.15
CA ALA A 135 -18.15 10.43 1.12
C ALA A 135 -19.53 11.04 1.47
N GLU A 136 -20.41 10.30 2.14
CA GLU A 136 -21.67 10.84 2.67
C GLU A 136 -21.42 11.87 3.79
N LEU A 137 -20.37 11.68 4.60
CA LEU A 137 -20.01 12.62 5.65
C LEU A 137 -19.42 13.93 5.10
N SER A 138 -18.74 13.91 3.95
CA SER A 138 -18.23 15.14 3.35
C SER A 138 -19.33 16.10 2.91
N GLU A 139 -20.53 15.62 2.60
CA GLU A 139 -21.72 16.42 2.29
C GLU A 139 -22.31 17.13 3.53
N VAL A 140 -21.91 16.73 4.73
CA VAL A 140 -22.39 17.33 5.98
C VAL A 140 -21.42 18.41 6.42
N GLU A 141 -21.92 19.64 6.58
CA GLU A 141 -21.09 20.82 6.86
C GLU A 141 -20.54 20.84 8.30
N THR A 142 -21.27 20.29 9.27
CA THR A 142 -20.92 20.41 10.70
C THR A 142 -20.28 19.14 11.26
N LEU A 143 -19.26 19.31 12.11
CA LEU A 143 -18.60 18.20 12.81
C LEU A 143 -19.58 17.44 13.73
N ASP A 144 -20.48 18.14 14.42
CA ASP A 144 -21.54 17.51 15.23
C ASP A 144 -22.48 16.63 14.38
N GLY A 145 -22.88 17.11 13.20
CA GLY A 145 -23.73 16.36 12.28
C GLY A 145 -23.03 15.10 11.76
N ARG A 146 -21.73 15.22 11.42
CA ARG A 146 -20.90 14.08 11.02
C ARG A 146 -20.76 13.05 12.14
N LEU A 147 -20.52 13.52 13.37
CA LEU A 147 -20.41 12.65 14.53
C LEU A 147 -21.73 11.90 14.80
N ALA A 148 -22.88 12.59 14.73
CA ALA A 148 -24.19 11.98 14.91
C ALA A 148 -24.44 10.86 13.89
N ILE A 149 -24.14 11.09 12.61
CA ILE A 149 -24.27 10.07 11.55
C ILE A 149 -23.36 8.86 11.83
N LEU A 150 -22.13 9.09 12.25
CA LEU A 150 -21.21 8.02 12.61
C LEU A 150 -21.71 7.22 13.82
N GLU A 151 -22.24 7.88 14.85
CA GLU A 151 -22.82 7.21 16.02
C GLU A 151 -24.06 6.39 15.66
N ASP A 152 -24.91 6.89 14.77
CA ASP A 152 -26.08 6.17 14.25
C ASP A 152 -25.64 4.92 13.47
N LYS A 153 -24.69 5.06 12.53
CA LYS A 153 -24.12 3.92 11.79
C LYS A 153 -23.43 2.91 12.71
N LEU A 154 -22.77 3.35 13.79
CA LEU A 154 -22.20 2.47 14.82
C LEU A 154 -23.27 1.75 15.64
N ALA A 155 -24.44 2.37 15.86
CA ALA A 155 -25.56 1.72 16.51
C ALA A 155 -26.19 0.65 15.59
N GLU A 156 -26.37 0.96 14.31
CA GLU A 156 -26.79 0.01 13.28
C GLU A 156 -25.83 -1.16 13.15
N ALA A 157 -24.52 -0.90 13.22
CA ALA A 157 -23.50 -1.93 13.15
C ALA A 157 -23.57 -2.97 14.27
N ARG A 158 -24.29 -2.70 15.36
CA ARG A 158 -24.56 -3.69 16.41
C ARG A 158 -25.75 -4.58 16.09
N THR A 159 -26.62 -4.14 15.18
CA THR A 159 -27.80 -4.87 14.72
C THR A 159 -27.54 -5.70 13.46
N PHE A 160 -26.65 -5.21 12.59
CA PHE A 160 -26.21 -5.91 11.39
C PHE A 160 -24.90 -6.66 11.65
N ASP A 161 -24.66 -7.74 10.91
CA ASP A 161 -23.42 -8.54 10.98
C ASP A 161 -22.30 -7.87 10.16
N TYR A 162 -21.95 -6.63 10.52
CA TYR A 162 -20.83 -5.93 9.91
C TYR A 162 -19.50 -6.43 10.45
N SER A 163 -18.44 -6.36 9.64
CA SER A 163 -17.13 -6.79 10.12
C SER A 163 -16.60 -5.87 11.22
N ASP A 164 -15.85 -6.47 12.13
CA ASP A 164 -15.15 -5.76 13.19
C ASP A 164 -14.22 -4.67 12.64
N ALA A 165 -13.60 -4.91 11.48
CA ALA A 165 -12.75 -3.92 10.81
C ALA A 165 -13.56 -2.68 10.39
N TYR A 166 -14.75 -2.85 9.79
CA TYR A 166 -15.63 -1.73 9.43
C TYR A 166 -16.06 -0.93 10.66
N VAL A 167 -16.53 -1.62 11.71
CA VAL A 167 -16.92 -1.00 12.99
C VAL A 167 -15.76 -0.21 13.58
N SER A 168 -14.56 -0.77 13.53
CA SER A 168 -13.37 -0.14 14.06
C SER A 168 -13.04 1.17 13.34
N ARG A 169 -13.11 1.22 12.00
CA ARG A 169 -12.84 2.44 11.24
C ARG A 169 -13.88 3.53 11.47
N LEU A 170 -15.17 3.17 11.53
CA LEU A 170 -16.23 4.13 11.89
C LEU A 170 -16.00 4.70 13.29
N ALA A 171 -15.63 3.85 14.25
CA ALA A 171 -15.36 4.27 15.62
C ALA A 171 -14.10 5.14 15.72
N SER A 172 -13.06 4.89 14.93
CA SER A 172 -11.90 5.78 14.83
C SER A 172 -12.27 7.14 14.29
N ALA A 173 -12.98 7.20 13.16
CA ALA A 173 -13.43 8.47 12.58
C ALA A 173 -14.29 9.27 13.58
N ALA A 174 -15.19 8.59 14.29
CA ALA A 174 -16.02 9.21 15.34
C ALA A 174 -15.18 9.69 16.52
N ALA A 175 -14.12 8.97 16.90
CA ALA A 175 -13.20 9.39 17.94
C ALA A 175 -12.40 10.64 17.52
N SER A 176 -11.85 10.65 16.30
CA SER A 176 -11.11 11.79 15.74
C SER A 176 -11.97 13.07 15.72
N ILE A 177 -13.20 12.99 15.18
CA ILE A 177 -14.14 14.13 15.18
C ILE A 177 -14.51 14.55 16.61
N ALA A 178 -14.79 13.61 17.51
CA ALA A 178 -15.13 13.91 18.90
C ALA A 178 -14.00 14.63 19.64
N ARG A 179 -12.73 14.30 19.35
CA ARG A 179 -11.56 14.99 19.90
C ARG A 179 -11.46 16.42 19.37
N GLU A 180 -11.69 16.62 18.07
CA GLU A 180 -11.64 17.95 17.43
C GLU A 180 -12.68 18.91 18.01
N ILE A 181 -13.91 18.45 18.29
CA ILE A 181 -14.96 19.25 18.93
C ILE A 181 -14.80 19.38 20.45
N GLY A 182 -13.80 18.72 21.06
CA GLY A 182 -13.57 18.71 22.51
C GLY A 182 -14.52 17.84 23.33
N ASN A 183 -15.26 16.93 22.70
CA ASN A 183 -16.15 15.98 23.38
C ASN A 183 -15.38 14.74 23.87
N ASN A 184 -14.71 14.90 25.01
CA ASN A 184 -13.83 13.88 25.60
C ASN A 184 -14.54 12.55 25.90
N ASP A 185 -15.81 12.57 26.32
CA ASP A 185 -16.54 11.34 26.64
C ASP A 185 -16.82 10.51 25.38
N ALA A 186 -17.27 11.17 24.31
CA ALA A 186 -17.47 10.52 23.02
C ALA A 186 -16.15 10.02 22.42
N PHE A 187 -15.07 10.81 22.51
CA PHE A 187 -13.74 10.41 22.08
C PHE A 187 -13.28 9.11 22.74
N LEU A 188 -13.33 9.03 24.08
CA LEU A 188 -12.88 7.84 24.81
C LEU A 188 -13.78 6.62 24.56
N LYS A 189 -15.11 6.83 24.47
CA LYS A 189 -16.09 5.78 24.14
C LYS A 189 -15.80 5.17 22.76
N ASN A 190 -15.61 6.01 21.75
CA ASN A 190 -15.43 5.59 20.37
C ASN A 190 -14.03 5.01 20.16
N LEU A 191 -12.97 5.61 20.73
CA LEU A 191 -11.62 5.04 20.67
C LEU A 191 -11.55 3.64 21.29
N LYS A 192 -12.19 3.44 22.45
CA LYS A 192 -12.28 2.12 23.09
C LYS A 192 -13.03 1.11 22.23
N THR A 193 -14.06 1.55 21.49
CA THR A 193 -14.79 0.71 20.55
C THR A 193 -13.89 0.31 19.38
N ALA A 194 -13.17 1.28 18.80
CA ALA A 194 -12.25 1.06 17.69
C ALA A 194 -11.17 0.03 18.00
N VAL A 195 -10.42 0.23 19.10
CA VAL A 195 -9.32 -0.64 19.53
C VAL A 195 -9.79 -2.07 19.86
N ARG A 196 -11.02 -2.22 20.34
CA ARG A 196 -11.59 -3.52 20.69
C ARG A 196 -12.07 -4.31 19.47
N ALA A 197 -12.64 -3.61 18.50
CA ALA A 197 -13.18 -4.23 17.30
C ALA A 197 -12.05 -4.77 16.43
N ASP A 198 -11.09 -3.92 16.04
CA ASP A 198 -9.98 -4.34 15.19
C ASP A 198 -8.64 -3.79 15.68
N SER A 199 -7.69 -4.70 15.84
CA SER A 199 -6.34 -4.40 16.28
C SER A 199 -5.37 -4.04 15.16
N ALA A 200 -5.74 -4.24 13.90
CA ALA A 200 -5.03 -3.73 12.73
C ALA A 200 -5.47 -2.29 12.40
N ASN A 201 -6.27 -1.65 13.26
CA ASN A 201 -6.66 -0.26 13.07
C ASN A 201 -5.53 0.72 13.46
N GLY A 202 -4.71 1.07 12.46
CA GLY A 202 -3.61 2.01 12.62
C GLY A 202 -4.00 3.39 13.16
N GLU A 203 -5.16 3.93 12.78
CA GLU A 203 -5.65 5.22 13.31
C GLU A 203 -6.04 5.09 14.79
N ALA A 204 -6.78 4.04 15.16
CA ALA A 204 -7.12 3.78 16.57
C ALA A 204 -5.87 3.58 17.43
N ALA A 205 -4.87 2.86 16.89
CA ALA A 205 -3.61 2.62 17.58
C ALA A 205 -2.83 3.93 17.78
N MET A 206 -2.80 4.81 16.77
CA MET A 206 -2.15 6.13 16.88
C MET A 206 -2.84 7.02 17.92
N LEU A 207 -4.17 7.14 17.85
CA LEU A 207 -4.95 7.90 18.85
C LEU A 207 -4.74 7.36 20.28
N THR A 208 -4.56 6.05 20.43
CA THR A 208 -4.26 5.43 21.73
C THR A 208 -2.86 5.81 22.23
N TYR A 209 -1.88 5.84 21.33
CA TYR A 209 -0.51 6.26 21.65
C TYR A 209 -0.47 7.75 22.05
N GLU A 210 -1.09 8.61 21.26
CA GLU A 210 -1.17 10.05 21.57
C GLU A 210 -1.88 10.32 22.90
N LEU A 211 -3.02 9.66 23.15
CA LEU A 211 -3.72 9.77 24.43
C LEU A 211 -2.85 9.31 25.62
N ALA A 212 -1.98 8.31 25.42
CA ALA A 212 -1.04 7.86 26.44
C ALA A 212 0.02 8.95 26.73
N LEU A 213 0.53 9.62 25.70
CA LEU A 213 1.46 10.74 25.85
C LEU A 213 0.81 11.94 26.54
N GLU A 214 -0.36 12.38 26.06
CA GLU A 214 -1.10 13.54 26.62
C GLU A 214 -1.44 13.36 28.11
N ARG A 215 -1.72 12.13 28.53
CA ARG A 215 -2.02 11.81 29.94
C ARG A 215 -0.78 11.62 30.81
N GLY A 216 0.43 11.77 30.26
CA GLY A 216 1.67 11.47 30.96
C GLY A 216 1.67 10.02 31.48
N ALA A 217 1.21 9.07 30.66
CA ALA A 217 1.10 7.68 31.06
C ALA A 217 2.47 7.13 31.49
N LYS A 218 2.45 6.12 32.36
CA LYS A 218 3.70 5.45 32.79
C LYS A 218 4.47 4.93 31.56
N PRO A 219 5.82 4.93 31.58
CA PRO A 219 6.64 4.48 30.44
C PRO A 219 6.25 3.10 29.88
N LEU A 220 5.85 2.17 30.75
CA LEU A 220 5.33 0.85 30.35
C LEU A 220 4.11 0.95 29.42
N ASN A 221 3.18 1.85 29.70
CA ASN A 221 1.96 2.02 28.91
C ASN A 221 2.26 2.68 27.56
N ILE A 222 3.21 3.62 27.52
CA ILE A 222 3.68 4.24 26.28
C ILE A 222 4.33 3.18 25.39
N GLY A 223 5.24 2.36 25.94
CA GLY A 223 5.85 1.24 25.21
C GLY A 223 4.81 0.21 24.72
N ALA A 224 3.80 -0.12 25.54
CA ALA A 224 2.71 -1.01 25.12
C ALA A 224 1.84 -0.41 24.00
N ALA A 225 1.58 0.90 24.03
CA ALA A 225 0.85 1.58 22.96
C ALA A 225 1.68 1.62 21.66
N ALA A 226 2.99 1.88 21.74
CA ALA A 226 3.89 1.86 20.59
C ALA A 226 4.02 0.46 19.96
N ILE A 227 4.04 -0.60 20.78
CA ILE A 227 3.97 -2.00 20.29
C ILE A 227 2.68 -2.24 19.49
N ASN A 228 1.54 -1.77 20.00
CA ASN A 228 0.26 -1.91 19.31
C ASN A 228 0.22 -1.09 18.02
N LEU A 229 0.85 0.09 18.00
CA LEU A 229 0.98 0.92 16.81
C LEU A 229 1.79 0.21 15.73
N VAL A 230 2.96 -0.34 16.05
CA VAL A 230 3.76 -1.13 15.10
C VAL A 230 3.00 -2.38 14.63
N ARG A 231 2.25 -3.05 15.50
CA ARG A 231 1.39 -4.18 15.11
C ARG A 231 0.31 -3.75 14.11
N ALA A 232 -0.29 -2.58 14.31
CA ALA A 232 -1.36 -2.06 13.46
C ALA A 232 -0.84 -1.37 12.17
N ARG A 233 0.43 -0.96 12.15
CA ARG A 233 1.09 -0.30 11.02
C ARG A 233 2.50 -0.87 10.81
N PRO A 234 2.62 -2.16 10.46
CA PRO A 234 3.91 -2.83 10.52
C PRO A 234 4.92 -2.40 9.45
N LEU A 235 4.47 -1.72 8.38
CA LEU A 235 5.33 -1.14 7.33
C LEU A 235 5.56 0.37 7.46
N ASP A 236 5.05 0.99 8.52
CA ASP A 236 5.14 2.43 8.72
C ASP A 236 6.42 2.78 9.47
N SER A 237 7.30 3.58 8.86
CA SER A 237 8.57 3.99 9.47
C SER A 237 8.34 4.74 10.78
N ASP A 238 7.36 5.64 10.82
CA ASP A 238 7.13 6.51 11.97
C ASP A 238 6.70 5.70 13.21
N SER A 239 5.83 4.70 13.00
CA SER A 239 5.45 3.75 14.05
C SER A 239 6.67 3.01 14.63
N ARG A 240 7.65 2.67 13.80
CA ARG A 240 8.92 2.04 14.24
C ARG A 240 9.78 3.02 15.03
N LEU A 241 9.90 4.26 14.58
CA LEU A 241 10.65 5.31 15.27
C LEU A 241 10.06 5.62 16.65
N LEU A 242 8.72 5.70 16.76
CA LEU A 242 8.04 5.89 18.03
C LEU A 242 8.26 4.73 19.00
N LEU A 243 8.25 3.48 18.51
CA LEU A 243 8.61 2.33 19.34
C LEU A 243 10.09 2.34 19.73
N ALA A 244 10.99 2.71 18.81
CA ALA A 244 12.42 2.82 19.07
C ALA A 244 12.72 3.84 20.18
N ASP A 245 12.09 5.02 20.11
CA ASP A 245 12.20 6.06 21.13
C ASP A 245 11.64 5.59 22.49
N ALA A 246 10.46 4.95 22.50
CA ALA A 246 9.90 4.38 23.73
C ALA A 246 10.83 3.32 24.36
N LEU A 247 11.49 2.49 23.54
CA LEU A 247 12.45 1.48 24.00
C LEU A 247 13.75 2.12 24.53
N TYR A 248 14.25 3.15 23.86
CA TYR A 248 15.40 3.95 24.29
C TYR A 248 15.16 4.58 25.66
N ASN A 249 14.00 5.21 25.84
CA ASN A 249 13.54 5.81 27.11
C ASN A 249 13.21 4.78 28.20
N LEU A 250 13.32 3.48 27.91
CA LEU A 250 13.17 2.37 28.86
C LEU A 250 14.48 1.62 29.12
N GLY A 251 15.59 2.07 28.52
CA GLY A 251 16.90 1.41 28.62
C GLY A 251 16.98 0.08 27.87
N VAL A 252 16.11 -0.12 26.87
CA VAL A 252 16.08 -1.32 26.02
C VAL A 252 16.80 -1.05 24.70
N TYR A 253 18.08 -0.69 24.80
CA TYR A 253 18.86 -0.14 23.69
C TYR A 253 19.01 -1.09 22.49
N ASP A 254 19.23 -2.39 22.74
CA ASP A 254 19.38 -3.40 21.67
C ASP A 254 18.13 -3.52 20.80
N ARG A 255 16.94 -3.33 21.38
CA ARG A 255 15.67 -3.39 20.65
C ARG A 255 15.34 -2.05 20.01
N ALA A 256 15.72 -0.93 20.63
CA ALA A 256 15.61 0.39 20.02
C ALA A 256 16.42 0.45 18.71
N VAL A 257 17.69 0.03 18.73
CA VAL A 257 18.54 -0.05 17.53
C VAL A 257 17.86 -0.83 16.41
N ARG A 258 17.37 -2.04 16.69
CA ARG A 258 16.68 -2.85 15.68
C ARG A 258 15.45 -2.17 15.08
N GLN A 259 14.73 -1.37 15.85
CA GLN A 259 13.57 -0.65 15.31
C GLN A 259 13.99 0.55 14.46
N PHE A 260 15.08 1.25 14.81
CA PHE A 260 15.67 2.27 13.95
C PHE A 260 16.17 1.68 12.62
N GLU A 261 16.87 0.54 12.65
CA GLU A 261 17.33 -0.17 11.45
C GLU A 261 16.15 -0.57 10.55
N VAL A 262 15.11 -1.19 11.13
CA VAL A 262 13.92 -1.54 10.36
C VAL A 262 13.24 -0.29 9.78
N ALA A 263 13.18 0.82 10.53
CA ALA A 263 12.63 2.08 10.02
C ALA A 263 13.41 2.60 8.81
N ALA A 264 14.75 2.51 8.84
CA ALA A 264 15.64 2.92 7.76
C ALA A 264 15.53 2.04 6.50
N GLU A 265 15.28 0.74 6.68
CA GLU A 265 15.19 -0.24 5.59
C GLU A 265 13.82 -0.26 4.90
N LEU A 266 12.78 0.32 5.51
CA LEU A 266 11.43 0.30 4.96
C LEU A 266 11.35 1.14 3.67
N PRO A 267 10.98 0.56 2.51
CA PRO A 267 11.13 1.25 1.22
C PRO A 267 10.10 2.35 0.93
N ARG A 268 9.12 2.51 1.81
CA ARG A 268 8.16 3.64 1.81
C ARG A 268 8.39 4.58 3.00
N GLY A 269 9.47 4.38 3.75
CA GLY A 269 9.78 5.15 4.94
C GLY A 269 10.18 6.58 4.59
N THR A 270 9.72 7.53 5.40
CA THR A 270 10.29 8.87 5.43
C THR A 270 11.77 8.73 5.81
N PRO A 271 12.69 9.47 5.15
CA PRO A 271 14.07 9.53 5.61
C PRO A 271 14.11 9.84 7.11
N ILE A 272 15.00 9.17 7.83
CA ILE A 272 15.05 9.33 9.29
C ILE A 272 15.34 10.80 9.61
N PRO A 273 14.43 11.47 10.34
CA PRO A 273 14.54 12.90 10.56
C PRO A 273 15.78 13.20 11.42
N PRO A 274 16.45 14.35 11.21
CA PRO A 274 17.65 14.72 11.97
C PRO A 274 17.47 14.69 13.50
N SER A 275 16.26 14.96 13.97
CA SER A 275 15.90 14.90 15.40
C SER A 275 16.05 13.50 16.02
N VAL A 276 16.15 12.44 15.21
CA VAL A 276 16.26 11.05 15.66
C VAL A 276 17.70 10.54 15.66
N TRP A 277 18.62 11.20 14.95
CA TRP A 277 20.00 10.72 14.81
C TRP A 277 20.73 10.59 16.15
N SER A 278 20.57 11.55 17.06
CA SER A 278 21.17 11.49 18.40
C SER A 278 20.64 10.31 19.21
N THR A 279 19.33 10.06 19.17
CA THR A 279 18.69 8.93 19.86
C THR A 279 19.15 7.58 19.29
N TRP A 280 19.30 7.46 17.97
CA TRP A 280 19.79 6.23 17.34
C TRP A 280 21.27 5.98 17.68
N SER A 281 22.13 7.00 17.52
CA SER A 281 23.54 6.95 17.90
C SER A 281 23.71 6.57 19.39
N SER A 282 22.95 7.20 20.28
CA SER A 282 22.95 6.86 21.71
C SER A 282 22.56 5.40 21.95
N SER A 283 21.56 4.90 21.23
CA SER A 283 21.11 3.51 21.35
C SER A 283 22.19 2.53 20.89
N LEU A 284 22.91 2.83 19.80
CA LEU A 284 24.04 2.03 19.32
C LEU A 284 25.14 1.96 20.38
N ILE A 285 25.59 3.11 20.89
CA ILE A 285 26.61 3.21 21.94
C ILE A 285 26.18 2.47 23.21
N ALA A 286 24.97 2.76 23.71
CA ALA A 286 24.47 2.17 24.95
C ALA A 286 24.23 0.66 24.83
N SER A 287 24.01 0.14 23.62
CA SER A 287 23.94 -1.31 23.35
C SER A 287 25.31 -1.99 23.16
N GLY A 288 26.40 -1.22 23.11
CA GLY A 288 27.76 -1.72 22.92
C GLY A 288 28.14 -1.93 21.45
N GLN A 289 27.33 -1.44 20.51
CA GLN A 289 27.57 -1.49 19.06
C GLN A 289 28.38 -0.26 18.63
N THR A 290 29.61 -0.15 19.14
CA THR A 290 30.43 1.07 19.02
C THR A 290 30.88 1.34 17.60
N ARG A 291 31.17 0.28 16.83
CA ARG A 291 31.60 0.40 15.43
C ARG A 291 30.43 0.88 14.55
N GLU A 292 29.25 0.30 14.73
CA GLU A 292 28.05 0.69 14.00
C GLU A 292 27.63 2.13 14.35
N ALA A 293 27.86 2.57 15.59
CA ALA A 293 27.66 3.97 15.99
C ALA A 293 28.61 4.93 15.28
N GLU A 294 29.89 4.57 15.13
CA GLU A 294 30.89 5.35 14.40
C GLU A 294 30.52 5.45 12.91
N ASP A 295 30.26 4.31 12.26
CA ASP A 295 29.82 4.23 10.86
C ASP A 295 28.55 5.10 10.64
N PHE A 296 27.60 5.08 11.58
CA PHE A 296 26.39 5.89 11.51
C PHE A 296 26.66 7.39 11.65
N ILE A 297 27.52 7.83 12.58
CA ILE A 297 27.86 9.26 12.73
C ILE A 297 28.58 9.77 11.48
N GLU A 298 29.48 8.98 10.90
CA GLU A 298 30.15 9.32 9.64
C GLU A 298 29.15 9.45 8.48
N GLN A 299 28.17 8.55 8.38
CA GLN A 299 27.11 8.66 7.38
C GLN A 299 26.29 9.96 7.55
N VAL A 300 25.95 10.32 8.79
CA VAL A 300 25.23 11.57 9.08
C VAL A 300 26.05 12.79 8.67
N GLU A 301 27.36 12.78 8.96
CA GLU A 301 28.28 13.84 8.54
C GLU A 301 28.34 13.99 7.01
N GLN A 302 28.39 12.88 6.28
CA GLN A 302 28.35 12.87 4.82
C GLN A 302 27.03 13.44 4.26
N GLU A 303 25.89 13.06 4.84
CA GLU A 303 24.59 13.60 4.42
C GLU A 303 24.46 15.10 4.74
N LEU A 304 25.04 15.58 5.85
CA LEU A 304 25.11 17.02 6.18
C LEU A 304 26.06 17.81 5.27
N ALA A 305 27.09 17.17 4.72
CA ALA A 305 28.03 17.80 3.79
C ALA A 305 27.44 17.96 2.37
N ARG A 306 26.49 17.10 1.96
CA ARG A 306 25.91 17.10 0.61
C ARG A 306 25.33 18.45 0.15
N PRO A 307 24.57 19.22 0.95
CA PRO A 307 24.06 20.53 0.57
C PRO A 307 25.15 21.61 0.44
N ALA A 308 26.31 21.42 1.08
CA ALA A 308 27.42 22.36 0.99
C ALA A 308 28.09 22.34 -0.40
N GLU A 309 28.04 21.21 -1.11
CA GLU A 309 28.50 21.09 -2.49
C GLU A 309 27.66 21.95 -3.47
N GLU A 310 26.42 22.29 -3.09
CA GLU A 310 25.53 23.17 -3.84
C GLU A 310 25.66 24.66 -3.47
N GLY A 311 26.69 25.02 -2.68
CA GLY A 311 26.97 26.41 -2.26
C GLY A 311 26.38 26.81 -0.91
N GLY A 312 25.88 25.84 -0.14
CA GLY A 312 25.52 26.03 1.27
C GLY A 312 26.75 26.11 2.18
N ALA A 313 26.59 26.71 3.38
CA ALA A 313 27.61 26.60 4.42
C ALA A 313 27.71 25.14 4.88
N GLU A 314 28.93 24.66 5.15
CA GLU A 314 29.17 23.34 5.73
C GLU A 314 28.41 23.20 7.04
N ALA A 315 27.45 22.28 7.09
CA ALA A 315 26.63 22.06 8.27
C ALA A 315 27.43 21.23 9.27
N ALA A 316 27.83 21.85 10.38
CA ALA A 316 28.50 21.15 11.46
C ALA A 316 27.59 20.06 12.07
N LEU A 317 28.21 18.97 12.54
CA LEU A 317 27.50 17.94 13.29
C LEU A 317 26.81 18.54 14.52
N PRO A 318 25.55 18.13 14.82
CA PRO A 318 24.88 18.50 16.06
C PRO A 318 25.73 18.19 17.30
N LEU A 319 25.68 19.09 18.28
CA LEU A 319 26.47 19.03 19.52
C LEU A 319 26.39 17.65 20.22
N GLU A 320 25.21 17.05 20.25
CA GLU A 320 24.98 15.74 20.88
C GLU A 320 25.74 14.63 20.16
N LEU A 321 25.81 14.64 18.83
CA LEU A 321 26.55 13.64 18.06
C LEU A 321 28.07 13.79 18.22
N GLU A 322 28.57 15.02 18.39
CA GLU A 322 29.97 15.24 18.72
C GLU A 322 30.31 14.76 20.14
N LEU A 323 29.40 14.94 21.10
CA LEU A 323 29.53 14.33 22.43
C LEU A 323 29.51 12.80 22.37
N HIS A 324 28.67 12.20 21.51
CA HIS A 324 28.65 10.76 21.29
C HIS A 324 29.98 10.25 20.70
N ARG A 325 30.53 10.98 19.71
CA ARG A 325 31.85 10.71 19.14
C ARG A 325 32.94 10.81 20.21
N ARG A 326 32.91 11.81 21.10
CA ARG A 326 33.81 11.91 22.25
C ARG A 326 33.70 10.70 23.19
N ILE A 327 32.49 10.23 23.47
CA ILE A 327 32.24 9.06 24.34
C ILE A 327 32.79 7.78 23.69
N LEU A 328 32.56 7.58 22.39
CA LEU A 328 33.01 6.42 21.63
C LEU A 328 34.54 6.29 21.62
N HIS A 329 35.22 7.39 21.37
CA HIS A 329 36.65 7.40 21.11
C HIS A 329 37.53 7.65 22.33
N GLY A 330 36.93 8.00 23.48
CA GLY A 330 37.70 8.36 24.67
C GLY A 330 38.77 9.40 24.33
N ASP A 331 39.97 9.26 24.89
CA ASP A 331 41.05 10.26 24.75
C ASP A 331 41.89 10.13 23.47
N THR A 332 41.45 9.33 22.50
CA THR A 332 42.11 9.24 21.19
C THR A 332 41.96 10.55 20.39
N GLU A 333 42.74 10.70 19.32
CA GLU A 333 42.71 11.89 18.45
C GLU A 333 41.31 12.22 17.89
N PRO A 334 40.52 11.27 17.35
CA PRO A 334 39.13 11.55 16.95
C PRO A 334 38.24 12.06 18.10
N GLY A 335 38.43 11.52 19.32
CA GLY A 335 37.69 11.95 20.49
C GLY A 335 38.07 13.37 20.91
N GLN A 336 39.36 13.72 20.90
CA GLN A 336 39.81 15.09 21.20
C GLN A 336 39.36 16.10 20.14
N ALA A 337 39.35 15.71 18.86
CA ALA A 337 38.81 16.54 17.79
C ALA A 337 37.30 16.83 18.00
N ALA A 338 36.51 15.82 18.35
CA ALA A 338 35.10 15.96 18.66
C ALA A 338 34.87 16.86 19.89
N LEU A 339 35.65 16.68 20.97
CA LEU A 339 35.57 17.55 22.15
C LEU A 339 35.88 19.01 21.79
N LYS A 340 36.91 19.23 20.97
CA LYS A 340 37.24 20.58 20.50
C LYS A 340 36.08 21.18 19.69
N SER A 341 35.47 20.42 18.79
CA SER A 341 34.28 20.84 18.03
C SER A 341 33.14 21.26 18.97
N VAL A 342 32.83 20.46 19.99
CA VAL A 342 31.84 20.78 21.04
C VAL A 342 32.18 22.10 21.75
N MET A 343 33.44 22.27 22.15
CA MET A 343 33.90 23.48 22.83
C MET A 343 33.80 24.72 21.93
N ASP A 344 34.20 24.61 20.67
CA ASP A 344 34.14 25.70 19.70
C ASP A 344 32.68 26.11 19.42
N GLN A 345 31.76 25.14 19.27
CA GLN A 345 30.33 25.39 19.09
C GLN A 345 29.70 26.11 20.31
N LEU A 346 30.02 25.66 21.53
CA LEU A 346 29.52 26.29 22.75
C LEU A 346 30.15 27.68 22.96
N GLN A 347 31.44 27.84 22.66
CA GLN A 347 32.11 29.14 22.73
C GLN A 347 31.47 30.15 21.77
N ALA A 348 31.15 29.75 20.54
CA ALA A 348 30.44 30.60 19.60
C ALA A 348 29.07 31.06 20.13
N ARG A 349 28.34 30.20 20.86
CA ARG A 349 27.09 30.58 21.54
C ARG A 349 27.32 31.55 22.70
N ILE A 350 28.37 31.33 23.50
CA ILE A 350 28.76 32.25 24.58
C ILE A 350 29.11 33.64 24.01
N ASP A 351 29.86 33.68 22.91
CA ASP A 351 30.23 34.92 22.22
C ASP A 351 28.99 35.63 21.64
N ALA A 352 27.94 34.88 21.30
CA ALA A 352 26.62 35.39 20.95
C ALA A 352 25.75 35.82 22.15
N GLY A 353 26.25 35.67 23.39
CA GLY A 353 25.58 36.10 24.62
C GLY A 353 24.75 35.02 25.32
N ASP A 354 24.89 33.75 24.94
CA ASP A 354 24.20 32.63 25.59
C ASP A 354 24.93 32.20 26.89
N ASN A 355 24.41 32.65 28.03
CA ASN A 355 24.97 32.30 29.34
C ASN A 355 24.78 30.82 29.71
N GLU A 356 23.77 30.15 29.14
CA GLU A 356 23.56 28.72 29.41
C GLU A 356 24.65 27.87 28.79
N ALA A 357 25.09 28.23 27.57
CA ALA A 357 26.22 27.60 26.90
C ALA A 357 27.52 27.66 27.73
N LYS A 358 27.70 28.71 28.55
CA LYS A 358 28.85 28.82 29.47
C LYS A 358 28.84 27.75 30.56
N LEU A 359 27.68 27.47 31.14
CA LEU A 359 27.52 26.41 32.13
C LEU A 359 27.63 25.02 31.49
N GLU A 360 27.12 24.84 30.27
CA GLU A 360 27.30 23.61 29.48
C GLU A 360 28.80 23.34 29.22
N LEU A 361 29.52 24.35 28.74
CA LEU A 361 30.97 24.27 28.49
C LEU A 361 31.75 23.95 29.77
N ALA A 362 31.37 24.55 30.90
CA ALA A 362 32.05 24.34 32.18
C ALA A 362 32.00 22.88 32.63
N TRP A 363 30.84 22.23 32.58
CA TRP A 363 30.77 20.82 33.01
C TRP A 363 31.36 19.87 31.97
N ILE A 364 31.24 20.16 30.66
CA ILE A 364 31.84 19.34 29.60
C ILE A 364 33.36 19.35 29.77
N THR A 365 33.94 20.52 30.01
CA THR A 365 35.37 20.68 30.31
C THR A 365 35.74 19.93 31.58
N ALA A 366 34.95 20.07 32.65
CA ALA A 366 35.20 19.34 33.90
C ALA A 366 35.20 17.81 33.70
N LEU A 367 34.28 17.29 32.89
CA LEU A 367 34.12 15.85 32.66
C LEU A 367 35.14 15.28 31.65
N PHE A 368 35.33 15.93 30.50
CA PHE A 368 36.07 15.39 29.36
C PHE A 368 37.37 16.13 29.03
N GLY A 369 37.58 17.33 29.57
CA GLY A 369 38.75 18.17 29.26
C GLY A 369 40.06 17.60 29.83
N GLU A 370 41.20 18.01 29.29
CA GLU A 370 42.51 17.56 29.79
C GLU A 370 42.80 18.09 31.20
N ASP A 371 42.37 19.31 31.51
CA ASP A 371 42.49 19.97 32.81
C ASP A 371 41.15 20.49 33.35
N THR A 372 41.12 20.86 34.63
CA THR A 372 39.95 21.45 35.30
C THR A 372 40.14 22.94 35.63
N GLU A 373 41.33 23.51 35.37
CA GLU A 373 41.67 24.90 35.67
C GLU A 373 40.70 25.91 35.03
N PRO A 374 40.26 25.75 33.77
CA PRO A 374 39.33 26.69 33.12
C PRO A 374 37.92 26.70 33.72
N VAL A 375 37.54 25.64 34.46
CA VAL A 375 36.17 25.47 34.97
C VAL A 375 35.83 26.54 36.01
N GLY A 376 36.74 26.84 36.94
CA GLY A 376 36.52 27.82 38.00
C GLY A 376 36.11 29.21 37.46
N PRO A 377 36.90 29.83 36.56
CA PRO A 377 36.54 31.09 35.90
C PRO A 377 35.22 31.03 35.12
N MET A 378 34.87 29.88 34.52
CA MET A 378 33.60 29.74 33.82
C MET A 378 32.40 29.81 34.78
N LEU A 379 32.56 29.26 35.99
CA LEU A 379 31.55 29.25 37.04
C LEU A 379 31.42 30.58 37.81
N GLU A 380 32.36 31.51 37.66
CA GLU A 380 32.29 32.81 38.32
C GLU A 380 31.03 33.60 37.89
N GLY A 381 30.32 34.13 38.89
CA GLY A 381 29.11 34.92 38.70
C GLY A 381 27.86 34.13 38.31
N GLN A 382 27.95 32.81 38.16
CA GLN A 382 26.80 31.95 37.83
C GLN A 382 25.98 31.57 39.08
N ASP A 383 24.71 31.18 38.88
CA ASP A 383 23.86 30.70 39.99
C ASP A 383 24.38 29.36 40.51
N ARG A 384 24.72 29.33 41.80
CA ARG A 384 25.24 28.14 42.49
C ARG A 384 24.20 27.06 42.69
N ASN A 385 22.91 27.38 42.52
CA ASN A 385 21.83 26.41 42.60
C ASN A 385 21.47 25.80 41.24
N ASP A 386 22.06 26.29 40.13
CA ASP A 386 21.85 25.68 38.82
C ASP A 386 22.47 24.27 38.80
N PRO A 387 21.72 23.22 38.40
CA PRO A 387 22.25 21.86 38.32
C PRO A 387 23.53 21.75 37.48
N ARG A 388 23.69 22.59 36.44
CA ARG A 388 24.88 22.64 35.59
C ARG A 388 26.11 23.20 36.31
N TYR A 389 25.91 24.15 37.22
CA TYR A 389 26.98 24.61 38.11
C TYR A 389 27.41 23.50 39.07
N ILE A 390 26.43 22.84 39.68
CA ILE A 390 26.66 21.81 40.70
C ILE A 390 27.37 20.61 40.09
N ARG A 391 26.96 20.14 38.90
CA ARG A 391 27.65 19.05 38.19
C ARG A 391 29.07 19.42 37.80
N ALA A 392 29.33 20.63 37.29
CA ALA A 392 30.67 21.07 36.90
C ALA A 392 31.61 21.06 38.12
N THR A 393 31.13 21.60 39.24
CA THR A 393 31.83 21.60 40.53
C THR A 393 32.08 20.18 41.03
N GLY A 394 31.09 19.29 40.91
CA GLY A 394 31.21 17.90 41.30
C GLY A 394 32.29 17.15 40.53
N PHE A 395 32.30 17.25 39.19
CA PHE A 395 33.31 16.62 38.34
C PHE A 395 34.70 17.22 38.53
N MET A 396 34.81 18.54 38.70
CA MET A 396 36.05 19.23 39.05
C MET A 396 36.64 18.66 40.36
N PHE A 397 35.87 18.65 41.45
CA PHE A 397 36.33 18.10 42.73
C PHE A 397 36.66 16.61 42.65
N MET A 398 35.92 15.84 41.84
CA MET A 398 36.21 14.42 41.65
C MET A 398 37.59 14.22 41.02
N ARG A 399 37.93 14.99 39.97
CA ARG A 399 39.22 14.91 39.28
C ARG A 399 40.38 15.45 40.11
N GLU A 400 40.13 16.40 41.01
CA GLU A 400 41.10 16.90 41.98
C GLU A 400 41.32 15.95 43.18
N GLY A 401 40.62 14.80 43.22
CA GLY A 401 40.71 13.84 44.33
C GLY A 401 39.98 14.27 45.61
N ALA A 402 39.17 15.33 45.53
CA ALA A 402 38.37 15.86 46.64
C ALA A 402 37.02 15.12 46.78
N GLU A 403 37.06 13.80 46.93
CA GLU A 403 35.88 12.91 46.85
C GLU A 403 34.70 13.32 47.75
N ARG A 404 34.98 13.80 48.97
CA ARG A 404 33.92 14.23 49.92
C ARG A 404 33.13 15.42 49.36
N TRP A 405 33.84 16.36 48.74
CA TRP A 405 33.22 17.56 48.16
C TRP A 405 32.48 17.23 46.88
N ALA A 406 33.07 16.38 46.03
CA ALA A 406 32.40 15.88 44.83
C ALA A 406 31.09 15.15 45.16
N ARG A 407 31.12 14.24 46.16
CA ARG A 407 29.93 13.54 46.65
C ARG A 407 28.86 14.51 47.12
N ASN A 408 29.22 15.44 48.00
CA ASN A 408 28.29 16.44 48.52
C ASN A 408 27.69 17.31 47.42
N ALA A 409 28.43 17.60 46.35
CA ALA A 409 27.91 18.34 45.20
C ALA A 409 26.88 17.50 44.45
N PHE A 410 27.23 16.29 44.01
CA PHE A 410 26.32 15.45 43.24
C PHE A 410 25.05 15.05 44.02
N GLU A 411 25.15 14.76 45.32
CA GLU A 411 23.99 14.42 46.17
C GLU A 411 22.90 15.50 46.18
N GLN A 412 23.25 16.78 45.94
CA GLN A 412 22.28 17.88 45.93
C GLN A 412 21.29 17.82 44.76
N VAL A 413 21.70 17.27 43.62
CA VAL A 413 20.92 17.30 42.36
C VAL A 413 20.78 15.95 41.68
N SER A 414 21.40 14.88 42.19
CA SER A 414 21.37 13.55 41.55
C SER A 414 19.99 12.93 41.37
N GLU A 415 18.95 13.40 42.09
CA GLU A 415 17.57 12.95 41.88
C GLU A 415 16.94 13.53 40.61
N THR A 416 17.40 14.69 40.15
CA THR A 416 16.80 15.45 39.03
C THR A 416 17.77 15.67 37.86
N ASP A 417 19.07 15.58 38.08
CA ASP A 417 20.12 15.70 37.06
C ASP A 417 20.82 14.35 36.81
N PRO A 418 20.53 13.69 35.66
CA PRO A 418 21.07 12.37 35.33
C PRO A 418 22.60 12.28 35.33
N ILE A 419 23.29 13.38 35.02
CA ILE A 419 24.74 13.37 34.85
C ILE A 419 25.43 13.50 36.20
N SER A 420 24.84 14.24 37.15
CA SER A 420 25.22 14.19 38.56
C SER A 420 24.94 12.83 39.20
N ALA A 421 23.84 12.17 38.83
CA ALA A 421 23.57 10.79 39.26
C ALA A 421 24.68 9.83 38.81
N TYR A 422 25.13 9.97 37.55
CA TYR A 422 26.30 9.25 37.03
C TYR A 422 27.58 9.56 37.84
N GLY A 423 27.89 10.84 38.07
CA GLY A 423 29.04 11.25 38.87
C GLY A 423 29.03 10.68 40.30
N LEU A 424 27.87 10.69 40.96
CA LEU A 424 27.69 10.08 42.27
C LEU A 424 27.91 8.56 42.23
N ALA A 425 27.37 7.88 41.22
CA ALA A 425 27.52 6.44 41.05
C ALA A 425 29.00 6.01 40.93
N LEU A 426 29.83 6.80 40.25
CA LEU A 426 31.28 6.56 40.14
C LEU A 426 31.98 6.60 41.52
N LEU A 427 31.53 7.46 42.44
CA LEU A 427 32.10 7.64 43.79
C LEU A 427 31.59 6.62 44.83
N MET A 428 30.49 5.91 44.56
CA MET A 428 29.89 4.97 45.53
C MET A 428 30.49 3.55 45.46
N GLY A 429 31.05 3.16 44.32
CA GLY A 429 31.68 1.86 44.13
C GLY A 429 33.13 1.81 44.62
N ARG A 430 33.46 0.93 45.57
CA ARG A 430 34.86 0.68 46.01
C ARG A 430 35.63 -0.27 45.08
N ASP A 431 34.90 -1.05 44.30
CA ASP A 431 35.39 -2.03 43.34
C ASP A 431 34.52 -2.01 42.07
N ASP A 432 34.96 -2.71 41.02
CA ASP A 432 34.26 -2.76 39.73
C ASP A 432 32.83 -3.29 39.86
N ALA A 433 32.60 -4.25 40.78
CA ALA A 433 31.28 -4.82 41.02
C ALA A 433 30.32 -3.84 41.71
N GLY A 434 30.81 -3.09 42.70
CA GLY A 434 30.09 -2.00 43.36
C GLY A 434 29.79 -0.88 42.38
N ARG A 435 30.78 -0.44 41.59
CA ARG A 435 30.60 0.62 40.58
C ARG A 435 29.56 0.21 39.54
N ALA A 436 29.66 -1.00 38.98
CA ALA A 436 28.67 -1.51 38.04
C ALA A 436 27.25 -1.58 38.63
N ARG A 437 27.10 -1.76 39.94
CA ARG A 437 25.77 -1.76 40.60
C ARG A 437 25.16 -0.36 40.59
N PHE A 438 25.90 0.66 40.99
CA PHE A 438 25.40 2.04 41.05
C PHE A 438 25.25 2.64 39.65
N VAL A 439 26.17 2.36 38.74
CA VAL A 439 26.04 2.82 37.35
C VAL A 439 24.82 2.19 36.68
N ARG A 440 24.51 0.92 36.97
CA ARG A 440 23.27 0.28 36.50
C ARG A 440 22.01 0.96 37.03
N SER A 441 21.99 1.47 38.27
CA SER A 441 20.81 2.20 38.75
C SER A 441 20.62 3.50 37.97
N VAL A 442 21.70 4.20 37.59
CA VAL A 442 21.60 5.40 36.74
C VAL A 442 20.97 5.09 35.38
N VAL A 443 21.34 3.97 34.74
CA VAL A 443 20.69 3.53 33.48
C VAL A 443 19.20 3.23 33.69
N HIS A 444 18.82 2.69 34.86
CA HIS A 444 17.44 2.34 35.18
C HIS A 444 16.57 3.54 35.55
N ASP A 445 17.15 4.51 36.26
CA ASP A 445 16.45 5.67 36.79
C ASP A 445 16.40 6.82 35.78
N HIS A 446 17.42 6.94 34.92
CA HIS A 446 17.53 7.97 33.87
C HIS A 446 17.84 7.39 32.48
N PRO A 447 17.09 6.39 31.99
CA PRO A 447 17.24 5.91 30.62
C PRO A 447 16.97 7.04 29.63
N GLY A 448 17.56 6.93 28.45
CA GLY A 448 17.37 7.91 27.38
C GLY A 448 18.08 9.27 27.56
N THR A 449 18.86 9.44 28.63
CA THR A 449 19.60 10.68 28.91
C THR A 449 21.10 10.51 28.67
N LEU A 450 21.85 11.59 28.51
CA LEU A 450 23.31 11.54 28.39
C LEU A 450 23.97 10.91 29.64
N GLY A 451 23.42 11.14 30.84
CA GLY A 451 23.89 10.48 32.06
C GLY A 451 23.67 8.96 32.03
N GLY A 452 22.51 8.52 31.52
CA GLY A 452 22.23 7.11 31.26
C GLY A 452 23.14 6.50 30.19
N LEU A 453 23.45 7.26 29.12
CA LEU A 453 24.37 6.85 28.06
C LEU A 453 25.80 6.65 28.60
N LEU A 454 26.32 7.61 29.36
CA LEU A 454 27.63 7.51 30.03
C LEU A 454 27.69 6.30 30.96
N ALA A 455 26.61 6.09 31.72
CA ALA A 455 26.48 4.93 32.59
C ALA A 455 26.48 3.61 31.80
N ALA A 456 25.76 3.54 30.68
CA ALA A 456 25.75 2.36 29.82
C ALA A 456 27.14 2.10 29.21
N SER A 457 27.84 3.12 28.72
CA SER A 457 29.21 3.01 28.20
C SER A 457 30.18 2.45 29.26
N MET A 458 30.13 3.00 30.49
CA MET A 458 30.93 2.52 31.62
C MET A 458 30.65 1.05 31.96
N LEU A 459 29.40 0.57 31.81
CA LEU A 459 29.10 -0.86 32.01
C LEU A 459 29.81 -1.74 30.96
N HIS A 460 29.87 -1.30 29.71
CA HIS A 460 30.60 -2.02 28.65
C HIS A 460 32.11 -2.03 28.89
N GLU A 461 32.69 -0.91 29.34
CA GLU A 461 34.11 -0.85 29.76
C GLU A 461 34.41 -1.86 30.88
N LEU A 462 33.48 -1.99 31.84
CA LEU A 462 33.55 -2.97 32.92
C LEU A 462 33.17 -4.40 32.48
N ARG A 463 32.91 -4.62 31.17
CA ARG A 463 32.48 -5.90 30.57
C ARG A 463 31.23 -6.46 31.21
N ARG A 464 30.23 -5.60 31.44
CA ARG A 464 28.93 -5.95 32.03
C ARG A 464 27.82 -5.61 31.04
N ASP A 465 26.85 -6.50 30.95
CA ASP A 465 25.66 -6.26 30.13
C ASP A 465 24.80 -5.14 30.72
N VAL A 466 24.33 -4.27 29.82
CA VAL A 466 23.29 -3.28 30.12
C VAL A 466 21.94 -4.00 30.11
N MET A 467 21.42 -4.25 31.31
CA MET A 467 20.16 -4.95 31.50
C MET A 467 19.01 -3.93 31.61
N PRO A 468 17.87 -4.15 30.94
CA PRO A 468 16.73 -3.25 31.05
C PRO A 468 16.16 -3.28 32.47
N GLY A 469 15.63 -2.14 32.91
CA GLY A 469 14.86 -2.05 34.16
C GLY A 469 13.55 -2.85 34.10
N PRO A 470 12.78 -2.92 35.21
CA PRO A 470 11.54 -3.69 35.27
C PRO A 470 10.51 -3.32 34.19
N ASN A 471 10.37 -2.01 33.88
CA ASN A 471 9.45 -1.53 32.84
C ASN A 471 9.94 -1.93 31.44
N GLY A 472 11.22 -1.73 31.13
CA GLY A 472 11.81 -2.14 29.85
C GLY A 472 11.69 -3.64 29.63
N LYS A 473 11.97 -4.45 30.66
CA LYS A 473 11.77 -5.90 30.60
C LYS A 473 10.31 -6.27 30.30
N ALA A 474 9.35 -5.62 30.94
CA ALA A 474 7.93 -5.89 30.69
C ALA A 474 7.50 -5.55 29.26
N VAL A 475 8.06 -4.49 28.66
CA VAL A 475 7.85 -4.15 27.24
C VAL A 475 8.49 -5.20 26.32
N VAL A 476 9.72 -5.63 26.60
CA VAL A 476 10.37 -6.74 25.87
C VAL A 476 9.57 -8.03 25.96
N ASP A 477 9.05 -8.38 27.14
CA ASP A 477 8.20 -9.55 27.34
C ASP A 477 6.89 -9.43 26.54
N ALA A 478 6.34 -8.23 26.40
CA ALA A 478 5.18 -7.97 25.55
C ALA A 478 5.52 -8.14 24.05
N MET A 479 6.66 -7.63 23.59
CA MET A 479 7.13 -7.85 22.21
C MET A 479 7.32 -9.34 21.91
N ASN A 480 7.92 -10.10 22.84
CA ASN A 480 8.19 -11.53 22.68
C ASN A 480 6.93 -12.40 22.61
N ARG A 481 5.75 -11.88 22.98
CA ARG A 481 4.45 -12.57 22.80
C ARG A 481 3.90 -12.46 21.39
N LEU A 482 4.44 -11.55 20.57
CA LEU A 482 4.05 -11.35 19.18
C LEU A 482 5.02 -12.10 18.25
N PRO A 483 4.61 -12.42 17.00
CA PRO A 483 5.45 -13.13 16.05
C PRO A 483 6.77 -12.39 15.80
N ILE A 484 7.89 -13.13 15.77
CA ILE A 484 9.23 -12.56 15.53
C ILE A 484 9.31 -11.83 14.18
N ALA A 485 8.52 -12.27 13.19
CA ALA A 485 8.43 -11.66 11.87
C ALA A 485 7.96 -10.20 11.93
N LEU A 486 7.19 -9.80 12.95
CA LEU A 486 6.82 -8.40 13.16
C LEU A 486 8.03 -7.52 13.52
N TRP A 487 9.03 -8.09 14.18
CA TRP A 487 10.20 -7.37 14.70
C TRP A 487 11.44 -7.50 13.83
N ARG A 488 11.51 -8.54 13.01
CA ARG A 488 12.60 -8.83 12.08
C ARG A 488 12.01 -8.92 10.69
N PHE A 489 12.39 -7.97 9.84
CA PHE A 489 11.88 -7.85 8.49
C PHE A 489 12.55 -8.85 7.53
N ASP A 490 12.35 -10.16 7.78
CA ASP A 490 12.91 -11.27 6.98
C ASP A 490 11.82 -11.90 6.09
N ILE A 491 11.42 -11.14 5.07
CA ILE A 491 10.34 -11.53 4.15
C ILE A 491 10.74 -12.66 3.19
N ASP A 492 12.03 -12.81 2.92
CA ASP A 492 12.54 -13.86 2.03
C ASP A 492 12.35 -15.25 2.65
N ARG A 493 12.58 -15.37 3.97
CA ARG A 493 12.43 -16.66 4.67
C ARG A 493 11.04 -16.88 5.23
N ASN A 494 10.35 -15.81 5.64
CA ASN A 494 9.02 -15.88 6.25
C ASN A 494 8.10 -14.83 5.62
N PRO A 495 7.59 -15.07 4.40
CA PRO A 495 6.68 -14.14 3.75
C PRO A 495 5.42 -13.98 4.59
N TRP A 496 5.05 -12.74 4.88
CA TRP A 496 3.85 -12.44 5.68
C TRP A 496 2.57 -12.72 4.92
N VAL A 497 2.65 -12.68 3.60
CA VAL A 497 1.53 -12.92 2.70
C VAL A 497 1.96 -13.96 1.69
N SER A 498 1.14 -15.00 1.50
CA SER A 498 1.28 -15.92 0.37
C SER A 498 0.21 -15.60 -0.65
N MET A 499 0.58 -15.64 -1.91
CA MET A 499 -0.33 -15.37 -3.02
C MET A 499 -0.36 -16.57 -3.96
N ARG A 500 -1.54 -16.86 -4.50
CA ARG A 500 -1.75 -17.90 -5.51
C ARG A 500 -2.85 -17.46 -6.46
N ALA A 501 -2.64 -17.67 -7.75
CA ALA A 501 -3.67 -17.52 -8.76
C ALA A 501 -4.11 -18.89 -9.25
N ASN A 502 -5.43 -19.09 -9.38
CA ASN A 502 -6.01 -20.25 -10.04
C ASN A 502 -6.80 -19.76 -11.25
N PHE A 503 -6.79 -20.53 -12.34
CA PHE A 503 -7.63 -20.29 -13.50
C PHE A 503 -8.66 -21.40 -13.57
N ASP A 504 -9.89 -21.05 -13.93
CA ASP A 504 -10.99 -22.01 -14.08
C ASP A 504 -10.69 -23.02 -15.19
N SER A 505 -10.03 -22.55 -16.25
CA SER A 505 -9.55 -23.39 -17.34
C SER A 505 -8.14 -23.01 -17.80
N SER A 506 -7.33 -24.03 -18.07
CA SER A 506 -6.06 -23.84 -18.80
C SER A 506 -6.26 -23.56 -20.30
N ARG A 507 -7.48 -23.78 -20.81
CA ARG A 507 -7.87 -23.62 -22.21
C ARG A 507 -9.22 -22.93 -22.31
N SER A 508 -9.22 -21.69 -22.78
CA SER A 508 -10.45 -20.94 -23.04
C SER A 508 -10.77 -20.98 -24.53
N GLN A 509 -12.06 -21.12 -24.85
CA GLN A 509 -12.55 -20.94 -26.21
C GLN A 509 -12.61 -19.46 -26.57
N PHE A 510 -12.85 -19.18 -27.84
CA PHE A 510 -12.98 -17.81 -28.31
C PHE A 510 -14.21 -17.12 -27.73
N LEU A 511 -14.04 -15.91 -27.19
CA LEU A 511 -15.05 -15.11 -26.47
C LEU A 511 -15.60 -15.75 -25.20
N GLU A 512 -15.10 -16.92 -24.81
CA GLU A 512 -15.33 -17.44 -23.47
C GLU A 512 -14.61 -16.55 -22.46
N THR A 513 -15.20 -16.43 -21.28
CA THR A 513 -14.61 -15.67 -20.18
C THR A 513 -13.28 -16.30 -19.76
N ILE A 514 -12.34 -15.45 -19.34
CA ILE A 514 -11.05 -15.91 -18.82
C ILE A 514 -11.00 -15.54 -17.35
N ASP A 515 -11.64 -16.39 -16.56
CA ASP A 515 -11.76 -16.24 -15.11
C ASP A 515 -10.52 -16.74 -14.39
N ALA A 516 -10.08 -15.97 -13.41
CA ALA A 516 -9.03 -16.33 -12.48
C ALA A 516 -9.43 -15.93 -11.05
N GLU A 517 -9.13 -16.79 -10.09
CA GLU A 517 -9.21 -16.49 -8.67
C GLU A 517 -7.82 -16.09 -8.17
N LEU A 518 -7.70 -14.86 -7.65
CA LEU A 518 -6.53 -14.45 -6.88
C LEU A 518 -6.77 -14.71 -5.41
N ILE A 519 -5.97 -15.60 -4.84
CA ILE A 519 -6.01 -15.96 -3.42
C ILE A 519 -4.82 -15.34 -2.72
N VAL A 520 -5.08 -14.39 -1.83
CA VAL A 520 -4.09 -13.74 -0.96
C VAL A 520 -4.33 -14.20 0.47
N GLN A 521 -3.33 -14.83 1.09
CA GLN A 521 -3.45 -15.39 2.44
C GLN A 521 -2.49 -14.74 3.42
N ASN A 522 -2.99 -14.34 4.58
CA ASN A 522 -2.17 -13.86 5.70
C ASN A 522 -1.41 -15.05 6.34
N GLY A 523 -0.09 -15.04 6.24
CA GLY A 523 0.81 -16.02 6.83
C GLY A 523 1.12 -15.79 8.31
N LEU A 524 0.72 -14.66 8.88
CA LEU A 524 0.97 -14.30 10.27
C LEU A 524 -0.15 -14.77 11.21
N ASP A 525 0.18 -14.77 12.50
CA ASP A 525 -0.77 -15.02 13.59
C ASP A 525 -1.36 -13.71 14.16
N ILE A 526 -1.23 -12.60 13.43
CA ILE A 526 -1.81 -11.29 13.73
C ILE A 526 -2.59 -10.76 12.51
N PRO A 527 -3.65 -9.95 12.71
CA PRO A 527 -4.36 -9.33 11.60
C PRO A 527 -3.45 -8.37 10.82
N LEU A 528 -3.60 -8.33 9.50
CA LEU A 528 -2.87 -7.43 8.61
C LEU A 528 -3.81 -6.39 8.00
N PRO A 529 -3.53 -5.08 8.12
CA PRO A 529 -4.34 -4.07 7.45
C PRO A 529 -4.15 -4.14 5.94
N ILE A 530 -5.23 -3.90 5.19
CA ILE A 530 -5.19 -3.73 3.73
C ILE A 530 -5.20 -2.23 3.45
N ASP A 531 -4.00 -1.66 3.39
CA ASP A 531 -3.76 -0.24 3.22
C ASP A 531 -2.35 -0.06 2.62
N PRO A 532 -2.20 0.62 1.46
CA PRO A 532 -0.91 0.79 0.81
C PRO A 532 0.12 1.56 1.65
N ALA A 533 -0.30 2.41 2.58
CA ALA A 533 0.61 3.20 3.40
C ALA A 533 1.19 2.38 4.56
N VAL A 534 0.41 1.47 5.15
CA VAL A 534 0.76 0.87 6.45
C VAL A 534 0.78 -0.66 6.47
N GLY A 535 0.28 -1.33 5.43
CA GLY A 535 0.10 -2.77 5.39
C GLY A 535 0.16 -3.38 3.99
N LEU A 536 -0.67 -4.41 3.76
CA LEU A 536 -0.78 -5.04 2.45
C LEU A 536 -1.38 -4.03 1.47
N GLY A 537 -0.67 -3.79 0.36
CA GLY A 537 -1.17 -2.96 -0.72
C GLY A 537 -2.54 -3.44 -1.20
N ASN A 538 -3.41 -2.51 -1.52
CA ASN A 538 -4.79 -2.80 -1.90
C ASN A 538 -4.97 -3.04 -3.41
N GLN A 539 -3.87 -3.21 -4.14
CA GLN A 539 -3.85 -3.48 -5.57
C GLN A 539 -2.96 -4.67 -5.89
N ALA A 540 -3.39 -5.45 -6.89
CA ALA A 540 -2.59 -6.46 -7.54
C ALA A 540 -2.40 -6.09 -9.01
N TYR A 541 -1.21 -6.34 -9.53
CA TYR A 541 -0.86 -6.11 -10.93
C TYR A 541 -0.71 -7.43 -11.64
N ILE A 542 -1.24 -7.50 -12.86
CA ILE A 542 -1.27 -8.71 -13.65
C ILE A 542 -0.59 -8.42 -14.99
N SER A 543 0.61 -8.97 -15.16
CA SER A 543 1.37 -8.87 -16.41
C SER A 543 1.10 -10.08 -17.28
N LEU A 544 0.72 -9.85 -18.53
CA LEU A 544 0.49 -10.90 -19.52
C LEU A 544 1.56 -10.87 -20.61
N SER A 545 2.07 -12.03 -20.97
CA SER A 545 2.96 -12.22 -22.12
C SER A 545 2.36 -13.26 -23.06
N GLY A 546 2.24 -12.92 -24.34
CA GLY A 546 1.60 -13.77 -25.35
C GLY A 546 2.59 -14.40 -26.33
N PHE A 547 2.24 -15.55 -26.87
CA PHE A 547 3.01 -16.32 -27.85
C PHE A 547 2.08 -16.91 -28.91
N ILE A 548 2.40 -16.68 -30.19
CA ILE A 548 1.71 -17.30 -31.33
C ILE A 548 2.73 -18.17 -32.07
N ALA A 549 2.43 -19.46 -32.23
CA ALA A 549 3.34 -20.42 -32.87
C ALA A 549 4.79 -20.40 -32.28
N GLY A 550 4.91 -20.13 -30.98
CA GLY A 550 6.20 -20.03 -30.27
C GLY A 550 6.92 -18.69 -30.40
N GLN A 551 6.43 -17.75 -31.21
CA GLN A 551 6.96 -16.40 -31.30
C GLN A 551 6.27 -15.48 -30.29
N SER A 552 7.06 -14.71 -29.53
CA SER A 552 6.55 -13.70 -28.60
C SER A 552 5.85 -12.59 -29.37
N ILE A 553 4.65 -12.21 -28.93
CA ILE A 553 3.93 -11.03 -29.44
C ILE A 553 4.09 -9.80 -28.51
N GLY A 554 5.01 -9.89 -27.56
CA GLY A 554 5.27 -8.84 -26.57
C GLY A 554 4.50 -9.02 -25.26
N GLN A 555 4.65 -8.03 -24.39
CA GLN A 555 3.90 -7.92 -23.13
C GLN A 555 2.71 -6.99 -23.31
N PHE A 556 1.59 -7.37 -22.72
CA PHE A 556 0.43 -6.48 -22.63
C PHE A 556 0.60 -5.52 -21.45
N PRO A 557 0.04 -4.30 -21.53
CA PRO A 557 0.00 -3.40 -20.38
C PRO A 557 -0.55 -4.12 -19.14
N PRO A 558 0.07 -3.94 -17.96
CA PRO A 558 -0.40 -4.61 -16.75
C PRO A 558 -1.84 -4.26 -16.43
N MET A 559 -2.64 -5.26 -16.07
CA MET A 559 -3.98 -5.05 -15.53
C MET A 559 -3.88 -4.78 -14.03
N ILE A 560 -4.51 -3.71 -13.56
CA ILE A 560 -4.60 -3.35 -12.15
C ILE A 560 -5.93 -3.85 -11.59
N ILE A 561 -5.85 -4.71 -10.58
CA ILE A 561 -6.99 -5.27 -9.85
C ILE A 561 -7.04 -4.65 -8.47
N ASP A 562 -8.23 -4.17 -8.12
CA ASP A 562 -8.51 -3.62 -6.80
C ASP A 562 -8.87 -4.76 -5.83
N MET A 563 -8.12 -4.86 -4.74
CA MET A 563 -8.35 -5.82 -3.66
C MET A 563 -9.08 -5.18 -2.47
N ARG A 564 -9.59 -3.95 -2.58
CA ARG A 564 -10.31 -3.18 -1.53
C ARG A 564 -11.67 -3.76 -1.14
N GLY A 565 -11.94 -5.05 -1.34
CA GLY A 565 -13.13 -5.69 -0.75
C GLY A 565 -13.06 -5.72 0.78
N ARG A 566 -11.87 -5.78 1.36
CA ARG A 566 -11.64 -5.90 2.81
C ARG A 566 -10.77 -4.78 3.34
N LEU A 567 -10.95 -4.45 4.61
CA LEU A 567 -10.14 -3.47 5.36
C LEU A 567 -8.96 -4.14 6.10
N THR A 568 -9.08 -5.42 6.41
CA THR A 568 -8.11 -6.18 7.20
C THR A 568 -8.21 -7.65 6.81
N LEU A 569 -7.07 -8.35 6.85
CA LEU A 569 -6.95 -9.79 6.65
C LEU A 569 -6.57 -10.44 7.97
N ASN A 570 -7.50 -11.17 8.58
CA ASN A 570 -7.31 -11.82 9.87
C ASN A 570 -6.20 -12.89 9.81
N PRO A 571 -5.67 -13.34 10.97
CA PRO A 571 -4.67 -14.40 11.02
C PRO A 571 -5.10 -15.61 10.18
N ARG A 572 -4.26 -16.03 9.25
CA ARG A 572 -4.52 -17.19 8.36
C ARG A 572 -5.70 -17.06 7.41
N GLU A 573 -6.39 -15.92 7.39
CA GLU A 573 -7.51 -15.65 6.49
C GLU A 573 -7.03 -15.56 5.04
N ARG A 574 -7.94 -15.90 4.13
CA ARG A 574 -7.76 -15.80 2.68
C ARG A 574 -8.70 -14.76 2.13
N LEU A 575 -8.16 -13.79 1.40
CA LEU A 575 -8.90 -12.95 0.50
C LEU A 575 -8.92 -13.64 -0.87
N ILE A 576 -10.12 -13.87 -1.38
CA ILE A 576 -10.32 -14.39 -2.74
C ILE A 576 -10.90 -13.24 -3.55
N THR A 577 -10.30 -12.98 -4.71
CA THR A 577 -10.75 -11.96 -5.65
C THR A 577 -10.92 -12.61 -7.01
N ASP A 578 -12.15 -12.58 -7.52
CA ASP A 578 -12.48 -13.08 -8.84
C ASP A 578 -12.05 -12.04 -9.89
N ILE A 579 -11.43 -12.50 -10.96
CA ILE A 579 -10.77 -11.64 -11.94
C ILE A 579 -11.10 -12.12 -13.35
N ARG A 580 -11.68 -11.21 -14.14
CA ARG A 580 -11.90 -11.37 -15.58
C ARG A 580 -10.72 -10.85 -16.38
N ILE A 581 -9.79 -11.73 -16.74
CA ILE A 581 -8.57 -11.38 -17.50
C ILE A 581 -8.92 -10.82 -18.89
N ASP A 582 -10.00 -11.31 -19.49
CA ASP A 582 -10.47 -10.88 -20.80
C ASP A 582 -11.03 -9.44 -20.78
N ARG A 583 -11.29 -8.81 -19.63
CA ARG A 583 -11.69 -7.39 -19.57
C ARG A 583 -10.55 -6.39 -19.78
N SER A 584 -9.33 -6.88 -19.99
CA SER A 584 -8.16 -6.05 -20.27
C SER A 584 -7.90 -5.85 -21.77
N ILE A 585 -6.85 -5.08 -22.11
CA ILE A 585 -6.35 -4.94 -23.48
C ILE A 585 -6.00 -6.31 -24.09
N PHE A 586 -5.64 -7.30 -23.28
CA PHE A 586 -5.44 -8.67 -23.73
C PHE A 586 -6.71 -9.27 -24.36
N GLY A 587 -7.88 -9.06 -23.74
CA GLY A 587 -9.12 -9.56 -24.33
C GLY A 587 -9.55 -8.79 -25.58
N LEU A 588 -9.19 -7.51 -25.70
CA LEU A 588 -9.35 -6.75 -26.94
C LEU A 588 -8.44 -7.29 -28.05
N PHE A 589 -7.20 -7.67 -27.70
CA PHE A 589 -6.31 -8.35 -28.63
C PHE A 589 -6.91 -9.69 -29.07
N LEU A 590 -7.41 -10.50 -28.13
CA LEU A 590 -8.05 -11.79 -28.44
C LEU A 590 -9.21 -11.62 -29.42
N THR A 591 -10.14 -10.68 -29.17
CA THR A 591 -11.31 -10.45 -30.02
C THR A 591 -10.97 -9.96 -31.43
N ARG A 592 -9.82 -9.30 -31.59
CA ARG A 592 -9.32 -8.78 -32.88
C ARG A 592 -8.33 -9.73 -33.58
N SER A 593 -7.77 -10.71 -32.87
CA SER A 593 -6.74 -11.60 -33.39
C SER A 593 -7.25 -12.55 -34.48
N THR A 594 -6.38 -12.85 -35.44
CA THR A 594 -6.65 -13.83 -36.50
C THR A 594 -6.59 -15.26 -35.95
N PRO A 595 -7.24 -16.22 -36.64
CA PRO A 595 -7.32 -17.62 -36.23
C PRO A 595 -5.99 -18.31 -35.91
N THR A 596 -5.59 -18.30 -34.64
CA THR A 596 -4.40 -18.99 -34.14
C THR A 596 -4.57 -19.37 -32.67
N THR A 597 -3.96 -20.48 -32.24
CA THR A 597 -3.89 -20.76 -30.80
C THR A 597 -2.90 -19.80 -30.16
N LEU A 598 -3.39 -18.94 -29.26
CA LEU A 598 -2.55 -18.06 -28.47
C LEU A 598 -2.17 -18.78 -27.18
N THR A 599 -0.87 -18.94 -26.93
CA THR A 599 -0.37 -19.36 -25.62
C THR A 599 0.04 -18.11 -24.83
N TYR A 600 -0.31 -18.01 -23.56
CA TYR A 600 0.06 -16.87 -22.74
C TYR A 600 0.49 -17.30 -21.34
N ASN A 601 1.30 -16.45 -20.71
CA ASN A 601 1.67 -16.58 -19.31
C ASN A 601 1.18 -15.34 -18.57
N THR A 602 0.73 -15.56 -17.35
CA THR A 602 0.19 -14.51 -16.48
C THR A 602 1.02 -14.46 -15.21
N THR A 603 1.54 -13.28 -14.87
CA THR A 603 2.25 -13.03 -13.62
C THR A 603 1.42 -12.08 -12.77
N PHE A 604 1.03 -12.54 -11.59
CA PHE A 604 0.34 -11.75 -10.59
C PHE A 604 1.39 -11.23 -9.61
N THR A 605 1.27 -9.96 -9.23
CA THR A 605 2.16 -9.30 -8.27
C THR A 605 1.33 -8.43 -7.33
N THR A 606 1.39 -8.69 -6.03
CA THR A 606 0.78 -7.81 -5.01
C THR A 606 1.81 -6.83 -4.46
N ASP A 607 1.33 -5.68 -3.96
CA ASP A 607 2.19 -4.58 -3.48
C ASP A 607 3.33 -4.23 -4.47
N PRO A 608 3.07 -4.05 -5.77
CA PRO A 608 4.15 -3.99 -6.75
C PRO A 608 5.04 -2.75 -6.58
N ARG A 609 6.30 -2.92 -7.00
CA ARG A 609 7.25 -1.83 -7.21
C ARG A 609 7.78 -1.85 -8.62
N PHE A 610 7.90 -0.65 -9.19
CA PHE A 610 8.54 -0.45 -10.47
C PHE A 610 10.04 -0.26 -10.26
N LEU A 611 10.84 -1.11 -10.89
CA LEU A 611 12.26 -0.87 -11.04
C LEU A 611 12.50 0.24 -12.08
N PRO A 612 13.67 0.90 -12.08
CA PRO A 612 13.98 1.96 -13.06
C PRO A 612 13.88 1.52 -14.54
N ASN A 613 13.94 0.21 -14.81
CA ASN A 613 13.76 -0.37 -16.14
C ASN A 613 12.28 -0.70 -16.48
N GLY A 614 11.33 -0.30 -15.63
CA GLY A 614 9.90 -0.57 -15.78
C GLY A 614 9.46 -1.97 -15.34
N ALA A 615 10.38 -2.84 -14.90
CA ALA A 615 10.01 -4.18 -14.44
C ALA A 615 9.24 -4.12 -13.11
N LEU A 616 8.21 -4.95 -13.00
CA LEU A 616 7.41 -5.11 -11.79
C LEU A 616 8.04 -6.18 -10.89
N VAL A 617 8.36 -5.80 -9.66
CA VAL A 617 8.78 -6.72 -8.60
C VAL A 617 7.80 -6.65 -7.43
N PRO A 618 7.59 -7.75 -6.68
CA PRO A 618 6.80 -7.68 -5.45
C PRO A 618 7.45 -6.69 -4.48
N GLY A 619 6.63 -5.88 -3.84
CA GLY A 619 7.05 -5.01 -2.76
C GLY A 619 7.29 -5.79 -1.48
N THR A 620 7.37 -5.04 -0.39
CA THR A 620 7.81 -5.54 0.90
C THR A 620 6.85 -6.58 1.48
N LEU A 621 5.53 -6.44 1.27
CA LEU A 621 4.54 -7.49 1.61
C LEU A 621 3.95 -8.17 0.38
N GLY A 622 4.57 -7.94 -0.78
CA GLY A 622 4.12 -8.46 -2.05
C GLY A 622 4.39 -9.94 -2.19
N GLY A 623 3.41 -10.66 -2.75
CA GLY A 623 3.61 -11.97 -3.33
C GLY A 623 3.74 -11.87 -4.84
N ILE A 624 4.37 -12.88 -5.44
CA ILE A 624 4.38 -13.10 -6.89
C ILE A 624 3.93 -14.54 -7.18
N ASP A 625 3.07 -14.71 -8.18
CA ASP A 625 2.69 -16.03 -8.71
C ASP A 625 2.64 -15.98 -10.23
N THR A 626 3.07 -17.06 -10.89
CA THR A 626 3.12 -17.13 -12.35
C THR A 626 2.44 -18.39 -12.84
N VAL A 627 1.33 -18.21 -13.54
CA VAL A 627 0.63 -19.28 -14.24
C VAL A 627 1.09 -19.30 -15.70
N ARG A 628 1.63 -20.44 -16.14
CA ARG A 628 2.26 -20.58 -17.46
C ARG A 628 1.44 -21.46 -18.38
N SER A 629 1.64 -21.27 -19.68
CA SER A 629 1.12 -22.14 -20.75
C SER A 629 -0.42 -22.20 -20.79
N LEU A 630 -1.09 -21.09 -20.47
CA LEU A 630 -2.52 -20.94 -20.69
C LEU A 630 -2.78 -20.79 -22.19
N GLN A 631 -3.91 -21.28 -22.68
CA GLN A 631 -4.23 -21.26 -24.11
C GLN A 631 -5.59 -20.63 -24.36
N ALA A 632 -5.66 -19.74 -25.34
CA ALA A 632 -6.91 -19.28 -25.93
C ALA A 632 -7.01 -19.85 -27.34
N PHE A 633 -8.04 -20.66 -27.58
CA PHE A 633 -8.26 -21.31 -28.87
C PHE A 633 -9.13 -20.45 -29.78
N VAL A 634 -8.60 -20.15 -30.95
CA VAL A 634 -9.22 -19.30 -31.98
C VAL A 634 -9.38 -20.20 -33.21
N PRO A 635 -10.60 -20.69 -33.53
CA PRO A 635 -10.76 -21.70 -34.57
C PRO A 635 -10.40 -21.15 -35.96
N ALA A 636 -9.71 -21.97 -36.77
CA ALA A 636 -9.23 -21.62 -38.11
C ALA A 636 -10.36 -21.17 -39.07
N MET A 637 -10.05 -20.25 -39.99
CA MET A 637 -10.93 -19.88 -41.12
C MET A 637 -10.93 -20.98 -42.19
N ALA A 638 -11.51 -22.13 -41.88
CA ALA A 638 -11.78 -23.21 -42.84
C ALA A 638 -13.21 -23.07 -43.38
N ALA A 639 -13.45 -23.52 -44.63
CA ALA A 639 -14.78 -23.46 -45.26
C ALA A 639 -15.88 -24.08 -44.38
N GLU A 640 -15.60 -25.24 -43.76
CA GLU A 640 -16.51 -25.92 -42.83
C GLU A 640 -16.86 -25.06 -41.61
N ASN A 641 -15.88 -24.32 -41.07
CA ASN A 641 -16.10 -23.41 -39.94
C ASN A 641 -16.91 -22.17 -40.36
N LEU A 642 -16.65 -21.62 -41.57
CA LEU A 642 -17.43 -20.48 -42.09
C LEU A 642 -18.91 -20.84 -42.26
N THR A 643 -19.20 -22.01 -42.84
CA THR A 643 -20.58 -22.49 -42.97
C THR A 643 -21.22 -22.73 -41.61
N LYS A 644 -20.47 -23.30 -40.66
CA LYS A 644 -20.96 -23.47 -39.27
C LYS A 644 -21.26 -22.13 -38.63
N TRP A 645 -20.36 -21.16 -38.69
CA TRP A 645 -20.56 -19.82 -38.13
C TRP A 645 -21.74 -19.09 -38.77
N ALA A 646 -21.94 -19.20 -40.08
CA ALA A 646 -23.12 -18.66 -40.75
C ALA A 646 -24.42 -19.31 -40.24
N SER A 647 -24.39 -20.63 -40.03
CA SER A 647 -25.51 -21.35 -39.40
C SER A 647 -25.73 -20.91 -37.95
N ASP A 648 -24.67 -20.73 -37.15
CA ASP A 648 -24.75 -20.28 -35.77
C ASP A 648 -25.30 -18.84 -35.68
N VAL A 649 -24.99 -17.97 -36.65
CA VAL A 649 -25.58 -16.62 -36.75
C VAL A 649 -27.06 -16.68 -37.15
N ALA A 650 -27.44 -17.56 -38.08
CA ALA A 650 -28.83 -17.66 -38.53
C ALA A 650 -29.76 -18.31 -37.50
N SER A 651 -29.26 -19.29 -36.75
CA SER A 651 -30.06 -20.14 -35.87
C SER A 651 -29.82 -19.92 -34.38
N GLY A 652 -28.71 -19.30 -34.01
CA GLY A 652 -28.25 -19.24 -32.62
C GLY A 652 -28.74 -18.03 -31.83
N VAL A 653 -28.81 -18.24 -30.53
CA VAL A 653 -28.80 -17.24 -29.46
C VAL A 653 -27.54 -17.43 -28.62
N GLY A 654 -27.19 -16.46 -27.78
CA GLY A 654 -26.06 -16.56 -26.87
C GLY A 654 -24.69 -16.62 -27.55
N LEU A 655 -23.70 -17.17 -26.86
CA LEU A 655 -22.28 -17.12 -27.25
C LEU A 655 -21.97 -17.64 -28.67
N PRO A 656 -22.53 -18.77 -29.16
CA PRO A 656 -22.24 -19.26 -30.52
C PRO A 656 -22.59 -18.26 -31.63
N ARG A 657 -23.69 -17.52 -31.47
CA ARG A 657 -24.10 -16.46 -32.40
C ARG A 657 -23.05 -15.35 -32.47
N TYR A 658 -22.61 -14.83 -31.33
CA TYR A 658 -21.64 -13.73 -31.28
C TYR A 658 -20.23 -14.15 -31.72
N VAL A 659 -19.84 -15.39 -31.43
CA VAL A 659 -18.65 -16.02 -32.03
C VAL A 659 -18.78 -16.03 -33.54
N GLY A 660 -19.92 -16.50 -34.08
CA GLY A 660 -20.18 -16.51 -35.52
C GLY A 660 -20.12 -15.11 -36.13
N LEU A 661 -20.79 -14.11 -35.54
CA LEU A 661 -20.79 -12.72 -36.01
C LEU A 661 -19.37 -12.15 -36.08
N ASN A 662 -18.59 -12.29 -35.00
CA ASN A 662 -17.20 -11.83 -34.98
C ASN A 662 -16.37 -12.51 -36.08
N ARG A 663 -16.50 -13.84 -36.20
CA ARG A 663 -15.68 -14.62 -37.12
C ARG A 663 -15.99 -14.35 -38.57
N LEU A 664 -17.26 -14.23 -38.93
CA LEU A 664 -17.66 -13.85 -40.28
C LEU A 664 -17.19 -12.43 -40.61
N ALA A 665 -17.22 -11.49 -39.65
CA ALA A 665 -16.73 -10.13 -39.86
C ALA A 665 -15.24 -10.14 -40.22
N ARG A 666 -14.43 -10.88 -39.46
CA ARG A 666 -12.99 -11.04 -39.72
C ARG A 666 -12.69 -11.82 -41.00
N ALA A 667 -13.48 -12.84 -41.31
CA ALA A 667 -13.29 -13.65 -42.51
C ALA A 667 -13.63 -12.88 -43.79
N GLY A 668 -14.70 -12.07 -43.77
CA GLY A 668 -15.07 -11.20 -44.89
C GLY A 668 -13.94 -10.27 -45.31
N ASP A 669 -13.26 -9.67 -44.32
CA ASP A 669 -12.12 -8.79 -44.55
C ASP A 669 -10.87 -9.54 -45.05
N ALA A 670 -10.59 -10.71 -44.49
CA ALA A 670 -9.36 -11.47 -44.78
C ALA A 670 -9.40 -12.22 -46.12
N LEU A 671 -10.58 -12.63 -46.58
CA LEU A 671 -10.78 -13.36 -47.84
C LEU A 671 -10.74 -12.38 -49.03
N ALA A 672 -9.54 -11.89 -49.35
CA ALA A 672 -9.31 -11.08 -50.54
C ALA A 672 -9.72 -11.85 -51.82
N PRO A 673 -10.27 -11.19 -52.86
CA PRO A 673 -10.93 -11.84 -54.00
C PRO A 673 -9.95 -12.45 -55.04
N SER A 674 -8.88 -13.11 -54.60
CA SER A 674 -7.83 -13.64 -55.48
C SER A 674 -8.19 -15.00 -56.10
N ALA A 675 -8.94 -15.86 -55.38
CA ALA A 675 -9.46 -17.13 -55.88
C ALA A 675 -11.00 -17.13 -55.94
N GLN A 676 -11.58 -17.96 -56.82
CA GLN A 676 -13.05 -18.05 -56.95
C GLN A 676 -13.71 -18.60 -55.68
N VAL A 677 -13.08 -19.60 -55.03
CA VAL A 677 -13.59 -20.19 -53.78
C VAL A 677 -13.62 -19.15 -52.65
N ASP A 678 -12.60 -18.29 -52.57
CA ASP A 678 -12.55 -17.21 -51.59
C ASP A 678 -13.64 -16.17 -51.83
N ARG A 679 -14.03 -15.93 -53.10
CA ARG A 679 -15.14 -15.02 -53.44
C ARG A 679 -16.49 -15.55 -52.98
N GLU A 680 -16.79 -16.83 -53.20
CA GLU A 680 -18.06 -17.43 -52.76
C GLU A 680 -18.18 -17.44 -51.23
N LEU A 681 -17.08 -17.76 -50.53
CA LEU A 681 -17.03 -17.75 -49.06
C LEU A 681 -17.09 -16.32 -48.49
N SER A 682 -16.41 -15.36 -49.11
CA SER A 682 -16.50 -13.94 -48.73
C SER A 682 -17.93 -13.43 -48.90
N GLN A 683 -18.59 -13.73 -50.02
CA GLN A 683 -19.98 -13.35 -50.27
C GLN A 683 -20.94 -13.96 -49.23
N LEU A 684 -20.76 -15.24 -48.86
CA LEU A 684 -21.51 -15.87 -47.79
C LEU A 684 -21.37 -15.11 -46.47
N CYS A 685 -20.15 -14.71 -46.09
CA CYS A 685 -19.89 -13.94 -44.87
C CYS A 685 -20.61 -12.59 -44.90
N ILE A 686 -20.47 -11.84 -46.00
CA ILE A 686 -21.05 -10.50 -46.16
C ILE A 686 -22.58 -10.57 -46.13
N GLU A 687 -23.19 -11.47 -46.90
CA GLU A 687 -24.65 -11.61 -46.95
C GLU A 687 -25.23 -12.04 -45.60
N THR A 688 -24.53 -12.93 -44.89
CA THR A 688 -24.94 -13.36 -43.55
C THR A 688 -24.89 -12.19 -42.56
N LEU A 689 -23.81 -11.41 -42.56
CA LEU A 689 -23.65 -10.25 -41.68
C LEU A 689 -24.64 -9.15 -41.99
N LYS A 690 -24.88 -8.86 -43.28
CA LYS A 690 -25.88 -7.88 -43.71
C LYS A 690 -27.27 -8.28 -43.23
N THR A 691 -27.66 -9.53 -43.49
CA THR A 691 -28.94 -10.06 -43.03
C THR A 691 -29.06 -10.01 -41.51
N ALA A 692 -28.01 -10.38 -40.79
CA ALA A 692 -27.98 -10.32 -39.33
C ALA A 692 -28.12 -8.87 -38.85
N TYR A 693 -27.41 -7.91 -39.45
CA TYR A 693 -27.48 -6.50 -39.08
C TYR A 693 -28.88 -5.90 -39.29
N GLU A 694 -29.49 -6.12 -40.46
CA GLU A 694 -30.81 -5.60 -40.82
C GLU A 694 -31.95 -6.17 -39.95
N THR A 695 -31.78 -7.39 -39.44
CA THR A 695 -32.83 -8.11 -38.68
C THR A 695 -32.62 -8.08 -37.17
N SER A 696 -31.50 -7.56 -36.69
CA SER A 696 -31.14 -7.61 -35.27
C SER A 696 -31.32 -6.28 -34.54
N GLY A 697 -31.34 -6.34 -33.21
CA GLY A 697 -31.43 -5.16 -32.35
C GLY A 697 -30.10 -4.41 -32.20
N PRO A 698 -30.10 -3.27 -31.50
CA PRO A 698 -28.92 -2.42 -31.32
C PRO A 698 -27.67 -3.12 -30.78
N VAL A 699 -27.82 -4.14 -29.93
CA VAL A 699 -26.72 -4.90 -29.33
C VAL A 699 -25.94 -5.69 -30.39
N ASP A 700 -26.62 -6.47 -31.22
CA ASP A 700 -26.03 -7.22 -32.33
C ASP A 700 -25.42 -6.27 -33.37
N GLN A 701 -26.13 -5.19 -33.70
CA GLN A 701 -25.64 -4.16 -34.62
C GLN A 701 -24.33 -3.54 -34.14
N ALA A 702 -24.28 -3.14 -32.86
CA ALA A 702 -23.07 -2.61 -32.24
C ALA A 702 -21.94 -3.65 -32.21
N TRP A 703 -22.23 -4.91 -31.87
CA TRP A 703 -21.24 -5.98 -31.90
C TRP A 703 -20.63 -6.17 -33.29
N ILE A 704 -21.47 -6.24 -34.33
CA ILE A 704 -21.00 -6.37 -35.72
C ILE A 704 -20.07 -5.20 -36.07
N LEU A 705 -20.49 -3.97 -35.77
CA LEU A 705 -19.70 -2.77 -36.08
C LEU A 705 -18.33 -2.76 -35.40
N LEU A 706 -18.27 -3.16 -34.11
CA LEU A 706 -17.02 -3.24 -33.35
C LEU A 706 -16.06 -4.32 -33.86
N MET A 707 -16.57 -5.31 -34.62
CA MET A 707 -15.77 -6.42 -35.15
C MET A 707 -15.31 -6.24 -36.61
N LEU A 708 -16.00 -5.42 -37.40
CA LEU A 708 -15.56 -5.04 -38.74
C LEU A 708 -14.23 -4.27 -38.68
N THR A 709 -13.32 -4.51 -39.62
CA THR A 709 -12.09 -3.71 -39.68
C THR A 709 -12.36 -2.28 -40.19
N PRO A 710 -11.53 -1.29 -39.81
CA PRO A 710 -11.70 0.10 -40.26
C PRO A 710 -11.25 0.37 -41.71
N ASP A 711 -10.93 -0.67 -42.51
CA ASP A 711 -10.12 -0.50 -43.71
C ASP A 711 -10.86 0.26 -44.83
N ALA A 712 -10.16 1.17 -45.52
CA ALA A 712 -10.73 2.10 -46.51
C ALA A 712 -11.32 1.40 -47.75
N ASN A 713 -11.07 0.10 -47.92
CA ASN A 713 -11.58 -0.73 -49.00
C ASN A 713 -12.84 -1.54 -48.65
N ASN A 714 -13.45 -1.32 -47.47
CA ASN A 714 -14.68 -2.01 -47.02
C ASN A 714 -15.97 -1.62 -47.76
N SER A 715 -15.86 -1.37 -49.07
CA SER A 715 -16.99 -1.21 -50.00
C SER A 715 -18.04 -2.33 -49.89
N GLN A 716 -17.61 -3.53 -49.51
CA GLN A 716 -18.47 -4.69 -49.29
C GLN A 716 -19.43 -4.54 -48.09
N PHE A 717 -19.03 -3.77 -47.07
CA PHE A 717 -19.83 -3.52 -45.88
C PHE A 717 -20.47 -2.13 -45.86
N GLN A 718 -20.37 -1.37 -46.95
CA GLN A 718 -20.83 0.02 -47.00
C GLN A 718 -22.32 0.17 -46.65
N SER A 719 -23.17 -0.81 -47.01
CA SER A 719 -24.59 -0.76 -46.64
C SER A 719 -24.81 -0.81 -45.13
N ILE A 720 -24.07 -1.66 -44.43
CA ILE A 720 -24.11 -1.76 -42.95
C ILE A 720 -23.62 -0.44 -42.35
N LEU A 721 -22.49 0.10 -42.84
CA LEU A 721 -21.90 1.33 -42.33
C LEU A 721 -22.81 2.55 -42.58
N ASP A 722 -23.47 2.65 -43.73
CA ASP A 722 -24.38 3.75 -44.06
C ASP A 722 -25.68 3.70 -43.25
N GLU A 723 -26.13 2.50 -42.86
CA GLU A 723 -27.27 2.32 -41.96
C GLU A 723 -26.87 2.67 -40.52
N ALA A 724 -25.70 2.22 -40.05
CA ALA A 724 -25.16 2.56 -38.74
C ALA A 724 -25.04 4.07 -38.49
N LYS A 725 -24.54 4.82 -39.49
CA LYS A 725 -24.47 6.29 -39.46
C LYS A 725 -25.82 6.98 -39.26
N ARG A 726 -26.92 6.32 -39.66
CA ARG A 726 -28.29 6.84 -39.60
C ARG A 726 -29.09 6.24 -38.44
N SER A 727 -28.50 5.35 -37.65
CA SER A 727 -29.17 4.71 -36.52
C SER A 727 -29.57 5.76 -35.47
N GLU A 728 -30.74 5.61 -34.86
CA GLU A 728 -31.17 6.47 -33.74
C GLU A 728 -30.65 5.97 -32.38
N SER A 729 -29.95 4.82 -32.36
CA SER A 729 -29.40 4.25 -31.14
C SER A 729 -28.01 4.83 -30.83
N ASP A 730 -27.86 5.45 -29.66
CA ASP A 730 -26.58 5.93 -29.14
C ASP A 730 -25.51 4.81 -29.14
N LEU A 731 -25.89 3.59 -28.74
CA LEU A 731 -25.01 2.44 -28.71
C LEU A 731 -24.42 2.12 -30.09
N VAL A 732 -25.26 2.10 -31.12
CA VAL A 732 -24.87 1.82 -32.51
C VAL A 732 -24.01 2.95 -33.06
N GLN A 733 -24.37 4.21 -32.80
CA GLN A 733 -23.59 5.37 -33.24
C GLN A 733 -22.20 5.42 -32.57
N VAL A 734 -22.11 5.18 -31.25
CA VAL A 734 -20.82 5.14 -30.53
C VAL A 734 -19.97 3.95 -31.00
N ALA A 735 -20.57 2.77 -31.17
CA ALA A 735 -19.88 1.62 -31.75
C ALA A 735 -19.34 1.91 -33.15
N PHE A 736 -20.14 2.54 -34.01
CA PHE A 736 -19.72 2.99 -35.34
C PHE A 736 -18.53 3.96 -35.25
N LEU A 737 -18.67 5.04 -34.47
CA LEU A 737 -17.63 6.07 -34.38
C LEU A 737 -16.32 5.53 -33.80
N SER A 738 -16.40 4.70 -32.75
CA SER A 738 -15.22 4.11 -32.10
C SER A 738 -14.42 3.18 -33.01
N ALA A 739 -15.09 2.47 -33.92
CA ALA A 739 -14.45 1.48 -34.79
C ALA A 739 -14.10 2.02 -36.19
N HIS A 740 -14.86 2.98 -36.72
CA HIS A 740 -14.81 3.36 -38.14
C HIS A 740 -14.51 4.84 -38.42
N ALA A 741 -14.47 5.71 -37.41
CA ALA A 741 -14.07 7.10 -37.65
C ALA A 741 -12.57 7.17 -37.96
N SER A 742 -12.25 7.64 -39.18
CA SER A 742 -10.89 7.52 -39.73
C SER A 742 -10.04 8.78 -39.57
N GLY A 743 -10.66 9.92 -39.26
CA GLY A 743 -9.96 11.19 -39.09
C GLY A 743 -10.84 12.28 -38.47
N PRO A 744 -10.25 13.43 -38.12
CA PRO A 744 -10.97 14.51 -37.42
C PRO A 744 -12.05 15.18 -38.28
N ASP A 745 -11.93 15.07 -39.61
CA ASP A 745 -12.88 15.63 -40.59
C ASP A 745 -13.85 14.56 -41.15
N ASP A 746 -13.94 13.39 -40.51
CA ASP A 746 -14.87 12.33 -40.91
C ASP A 746 -16.31 12.88 -40.92
N THR A 747 -17.05 12.60 -42.00
CA THR A 747 -18.40 13.14 -42.19
C THR A 747 -19.38 12.59 -41.16
N ALA A 748 -19.20 11.34 -40.73
CA ALA A 748 -20.04 10.75 -39.69
C ALA A 748 -19.75 11.38 -38.34
N LEU A 749 -18.47 11.65 -38.04
CA LEU A 749 -18.05 12.35 -36.82
C LEU A 749 -18.62 13.77 -36.77
N THR A 750 -18.50 14.53 -37.87
CA THR A 750 -19.04 15.88 -37.98
C THR A 750 -20.57 15.90 -37.84
N THR A 751 -21.26 14.91 -38.42
CA THR A 751 -22.71 14.76 -38.30
C THR A 751 -23.11 14.42 -36.87
N ALA A 752 -22.41 13.50 -36.22
CA ALA A 752 -22.64 13.14 -34.83
C ALA A 752 -22.47 14.33 -33.86
N ILE A 753 -21.48 15.19 -34.09
CA ILE A 753 -21.26 16.42 -33.32
C ILE A 753 -22.42 17.42 -33.49
N ARG A 754 -23.00 17.51 -34.69
CA ARG A 754 -24.05 18.49 -35.01
C ARG A 754 -25.45 18.01 -34.63
N ASP A 755 -25.76 16.77 -34.98
CA ASP A 755 -27.13 16.23 -35.01
C ASP A 755 -27.32 15.04 -34.04
N GLY A 756 -26.24 14.51 -33.45
CA GLY A 756 -26.31 13.39 -32.50
C GLY A 756 -26.99 13.76 -31.19
N SER A 757 -27.33 12.75 -30.37
CA SER A 757 -27.77 12.97 -29.00
C SER A 757 -26.67 13.65 -28.16
N PRO A 758 -26.98 14.30 -27.02
CA PRO A 758 -25.95 14.92 -26.19
C PRO A 758 -24.82 13.97 -25.77
N ARG A 759 -25.14 12.68 -25.58
CA ARG A 759 -24.17 11.62 -25.27
C ARG A 759 -23.25 11.35 -26.47
N VAL A 760 -23.82 11.17 -27.66
CA VAL A 760 -23.05 10.95 -28.89
C VAL A 760 -22.21 12.17 -29.27
N GLN A 761 -22.76 13.39 -29.12
CA GLN A 761 -22.03 14.63 -29.36
C GLN A 761 -20.78 14.72 -28.49
N ARG A 762 -20.90 14.42 -27.18
CA ARG A 762 -19.77 14.40 -26.24
C ARG A 762 -18.70 13.39 -26.66
N PHE A 763 -19.11 12.17 -27.00
CA PHE A 763 -18.18 11.15 -27.49
C PHE A 763 -17.47 11.58 -28.78
N ALA A 764 -18.23 12.09 -29.74
CA ALA A 764 -17.72 12.52 -31.04
C ALA A 764 -16.76 13.72 -30.93
N GLN A 765 -17.02 14.66 -30.03
CA GLN A 765 -16.12 15.79 -29.75
C GLN A 765 -14.78 15.29 -29.18
N GLY A 766 -14.81 14.45 -28.15
CA GLY A 766 -13.60 13.86 -27.60
C GLY A 766 -12.82 13.05 -28.64
N LEU A 767 -13.51 12.23 -29.44
CA LEU A 767 -12.87 11.45 -30.50
C LEU A 767 -12.27 12.36 -31.59
N GLN A 768 -12.92 13.47 -31.95
CA GLN A 768 -12.37 14.44 -32.90
C GLN A 768 -11.07 15.07 -32.38
N GLU A 769 -11.02 15.46 -31.12
CA GLU A 769 -9.81 16.01 -30.50
C GLU A 769 -8.69 14.99 -30.44
N PHE A 770 -9.01 13.76 -30.07
CA PHE A 770 -8.08 12.62 -30.08
C PHE A 770 -7.49 12.33 -31.46
N LEU A 771 -8.31 12.40 -32.51
CA LEU A 771 -7.88 12.17 -33.90
C LEU A 771 -7.08 13.34 -34.48
N ARG A 772 -7.12 14.54 -33.87
CA ARG A 772 -6.23 15.65 -34.23
C ARG A 772 -4.82 15.49 -33.68
N LEU A 773 -4.63 14.65 -32.66
CA LEU A 773 -3.31 14.38 -32.11
C LEU A 773 -2.45 13.65 -33.16
N PRO A 774 -1.15 13.97 -33.24
CA PRO A 774 -0.25 13.21 -34.09
C PRO A 774 -0.32 11.72 -33.71
N PRO A 775 -0.15 10.81 -34.69
CA PRO A 775 -0.04 9.39 -34.39
C PRO A 775 1.11 9.19 -33.39
N ALA A 776 0.93 8.25 -32.45
CA ALA A 776 2.00 7.89 -31.53
C ALA A 776 3.24 7.53 -32.34
N GLU A 777 4.40 8.08 -32.01
CA GLU A 777 5.64 7.56 -32.56
C GLU A 777 5.66 6.07 -32.21
N ALA A 778 5.74 5.22 -33.24
CA ALA A 778 5.83 3.79 -33.02
C ALA A 778 7.01 3.56 -32.07
N PRO A 779 6.84 2.82 -30.96
CA PRO A 779 7.95 2.54 -30.07
C PRO A 779 9.07 1.97 -30.91
N ALA A 780 10.26 2.58 -30.83
CA ALA A 780 11.41 2.16 -31.62
C ALA A 780 11.55 0.64 -31.46
N ALA A 781 11.47 -0.10 -32.57
CA ALA A 781 11.51 -1.56 -32.51
C ALA A 781 12.75 -1.98 -31.73
N PRO A 782 12.60 -2.85 -30.69
CA PRO A 782 13.70 -3.21 -29.80
C PRO A 782 14.85 -3.93 -30.51
#